data_AF-A0A0G9HIC4-F1
#
_entry.id   AF-A0A0G9HIC4-F1
#
_cell.length_a   1.000
_cell.length_b   1.000
_cell.length_c   1.000
_cell.angle_alpha   90.00
_cell.angle_beta   90.00
_cell.angle_gamma   90.00
#
_symmetry.space_group_name_H-M   'P 1'
#
loop_
_entity.id
_entity.type
_entity.pdbx_description
1 polymer ?
#
loop_
_entity_poly.entity_id
_entity_poly.type
_entity_poly.pdbx_seq_one_letter_code
_entity_poly.pdbx_strand_id
1 'polypeptide(L)'
;MSTFFVNQLDFIFFFYGLAFILLGTTCLGIARSKSNGEAWAVLGSFALIHGVGEWLDLTALIVGDGVAFSVVRTMLMTISFLLLLDFARLEAIRLGLSLPERWIYVPLTMLVALVGLAAGVTAANVAARYAIAFPGALGAALTLAWAARSLPAGARYAHLSAALGLGLYAAAAGAIVPTVAFWPANSVNHAWFAALTGTPIQLIRGLLACWIAFSVWATWVQQLARQLASARYTAFVRRQFTWTLVAMGTILISGWTLTEFLGGIYRQNVQEESRRDIDLLASRLAGDTATVDAMVKVLAGSPSIRPWLTDGSRPDHDVGQTFLDLGVDAADAQRGYLLNGDGVVVASSNPRDLRPGAPTYESAPYFRQSMAGAGGYQFVFDAAAGLHEYHASQPIRAADGRVAGVAVLTKSLELFEVDLRHYDRPYFFIDPQGVVVMTNRPDALHRTLWPLPPDTKASVSREIGKLDDRPMLDHEVVDGTWATVDNERNYVRRRFAEHSQWSLVILKPTREIFATRFLGIVITLLVTIMTLIYLLGKGRWVRDDVLADNRIRMQELTQDLGAKASTDALTGLHNRLSFDQTLASEMVRSERYGTPLSLILCDIDHFKRVNDTFGHLAGDKVLVQLARFVPNLIRTTDFFARWGGEEFIVLAPGSGGPMAFLAAEKLRDAISQVIFEDVGTVTCSFGVAQWAPGESATEFIVRADEGLYQAKANGRNQVVLAPQSASNDAEINAAGAS
;
A
#
# COMPACT_ATOMS: atom_id res chain seq x y z
N MET A 1 -21.72 10.93 -15.12
CA MET A 1 -20.68 10.78 -14.07
C MET A 1 -20.57 9.34 -13.57
N SER A 2 -21.66 8.60 -13.35
CA SER A 2 -21.62 7.21 -12.85
C SER A 2 -20.77 6.26 -13.69
N THR A 3 -20.87 6.34 -15.03
CA THR A 3 -20.11 5.47 -15.96
C THR A 3 -18.59 5.72 -15.92
N PHE A 4 -18.15 6.94 -15.65
CA PHE A 4 -16.72 7.25 -15.49
C PHE A 4 -16.15 6.49 -14.30
N PHE A 5 -16.76 6.63 -13.12
CA PHE A 5 -16.25 5.99 -11.91
C PHE A 5 -16.34 4.46 -11.96
N VAL A 6 -17.38 3.90 -12.59
CA VAL A 6 -17.48 2.45 -12.82
C VAL A 6 -16.28 1.93 -13.62
N ASN A 7 -15.84 2.67 -14.64
CA ASN A 7 -14.65 2.30 -15.43
C ASN A 7 -13.33 2.50 -14.68
N GLN A 8 -13.33 3.19 -13.54
CA GLN A 8 -12.15 3.46 -12.71
C GLN A 8 -12.17 2.70 -11.37
N LEU A 9 -13.15 1.81 -11.15
CA LEU A 9 -13.29 1.12 -9.86
C LEU A 9 -12.02 0.38 -9.45
N ASP A 10 -11.34 -0.24 -10.41
CA ASP A 10 -10.07 -0.92 -10.20
C ASP A 10 -8.99 0.00 -9.61
N PHE A 11 -8.77 1.16 -10.22
CA PHE A 11 -7.82 2.15 -9.75
C PHE A 11 -8.26 2.77 -8.42
N ILE A 12 -9.57 2.92 -8.19
CA ILE A 12 -10.12 3.42 -6.94
C ILE A 12 -9.84 2.44 -5.79
N PHE A 13 -10.06 1.14 -5.97
CA PHE A 13 -9.69 0.13 -4.97
C PHE A 13 -8.19 0.08 -4.73
N PHE A 14 -7.38 0.20 -5.79
CA PHE A 14 -5.93 0.31 -5.66
C PHE A 14 -5.52 1.52 -4.80
N PHE A 15 -6.01 2.72 -5.15
CA PHE A 15 -5.76 3.96 -4.43
C PHE A 15 -6.21 3.85 -2.97
N TYR A 16 -7.38 3.26 -2.74
CA TYR A 16 -7.93 3.08 -1.41
C TYR A 16 -7.06 2.17 -0.54
N GLY A 17 -6.66 1.01 -1.05
CA GLY A 17 -5.75 0.10 -0.35
C GLY A 17 -4.38 0.75 -0.07
N LEU A 18 -3.84 1.49 -1.05
CA LEU A 18 -2.57 2.20 -0.89
C LEU A 18 -2.62 3.30 0.17
N ALA A 19 -3.71 4.06 0.25
CA ALA A 19 -3.94 5.09 1.26
C ALA A 19 -3.89 4.49 2.68
N PHE A 20 -4.46 3.30 2.86
CA PHE A 20 -4.43 2.57 4.12
C PHE A 20 -3.06 1.99 4.45
N ILE A 21 -2.31 1.51 3.45
CA ILE A 21 -0.92 1.09 3.67
C ILE A 21 -0.05 2.27 4.10
N LEU A 22 -0.26 3.46 3.52
CA LEU A 22 0.42 4.68 3.94
C LEU A 22 0.08 5.06 5.40
N LEU A 23 -1.19 4.96 5.79
CA LEU A 23 -1.60 5.14 7.19
C LEU A 23 -0.90 4.13 8.10
N GLY A 24 -0.90 2.85 7.71
CA GLY A 24 -0.33 1.76 8.49
C GLY A 24 1.17 1.91 8.74
N THR A 25 1.93 2.23 7.68
CA THR A 25 3.37 2.49 7.76
C THR A 25 3.67 3.72 8.61
N THR A 26 2.86 4.77 8.53
CA THR A 26 2.98 5.97 9.37
C THR A 26 2.79 5.61 10.85
N CYS A 27 1.70 4.92 11.20
CA CYS A 27 1.40 4.50 12.57
C CYS A 27 2.49 3.57 13.16
N LEU A 28 2.99 2.61 12.38
CA LEU A 28 4.10 1.74 12.82
C LEU A 28 5.43 2.49 12.98
N GLY A 29 5.65 3.54 12.17
CA GLY A 29 6.77 4.46 12.36
C GLY A 29 6.71 5.18 13.71
N ILE A 30 5.51 5.65 14.08
CA ILE A 30 5.24 6.30 15.38
C ILE A 30 5.42 5.31 16.53
N ALA A 31 4.92 4.08 16.38
CA ALA A 31 4.95 3.05 17.41
C ALA A 31 6.36 2.71 17.92
N ARG A 32 7.40 2.97 17.12
CA ARG A 32 8.81 2.74 17.47
C ARG A 32 9.41 3.83 18.38
N SER A 33 8.73 4.98 18.58
CA SER A 33 9.17 6.04 19.50
C SER A 33 8.62 5.80 20.91
N LYS A 34 9.43 6.03 21.96
CA LYS A 34 9.08 5.64 23.35
C LYS A 34 7.86 6.43 23.90
N SER A 35 7.03 5.71 24.65
CA SER A 35 5.66 6.02 25.14
C SER A 35 4.58 5.95 24.05
N ASN A 36 3.55 5.14 24.29
CA ASN A 36 2.37 4.89 23.43
C ASN A 36 2.51 3.93 22.24
N GLY A 37 3.61 3.16 22.15
CA GLY A 37 3.90 2.29 21.01
C GLY A 37 2.83 1.24 20.68
N GLU A 38 2.20 0.63 21.70
CA GLU A 38 1.28 -0.49 21.49
C GLU A 38 0.01 -0.09 20.72
N ALA A 39 -0.69 0.95 21.16
CA ALA A 39 -1.93 1.39 20.50
C ALA A 39 -1.68 1.83 19.04
N TRP A 40 -0.61 2.60 18.79
CA TRP A 40 -0.23 2.98 17.42
C TRP A 40 0.20 1.78 16.58
N ALA A 41 0.80 0.75 17.17
CA ALA A 41 1.10 -0.49 16.45
C ALA A 41 -0.18 -1.24 16.05
N VAL A 42 -1.19 -1.25 16.92
CA VAL A 42 -2.51 -1.84 16.62
C VAL A 42 -3.22 -1.08 15.51
N LEU A 43 -3.27 0.27 15.57
CA LEU A 43 -3.84 1.08 14.50
C LEU A 43 -3.07 0.91 13.18
N GLY A 44 -1.74 0.78 13.26
CA GLY A 44 -0.89 0.50 12.11
C GLY A 44 -1.20 -0.85 11.47
N SER A 45 -1.41 -1.88 12.31
CA SER A 45 -1.77 -3.23 11.88
C SER A 45 -3.17 -3.27 11.26
N PHE A 46 -4.15 -2.58 11.85
CA PHE A 46 -5.46 -2.36 11.23
C PHE A 46 -5.32 -1.83 9.82
N ALA A 47 -4.60 -0.71 9.66
CA ALA A 47 -4.50 -0.02 8.39
C ALA A 47 -3.79 -0.86 7.32
N LEU A 48 -2.74 -1.61 7.68
CA LEU A 48 -2.09 -2.55 6.74
C LEU A 48 -3.03 -3.68 6.31
N ILE A 49 -3.67 -4.36 7.27
CA ILE A 49 -4.55 -5.50 6.98
C ILE A 49 -5.77 -5.04 6.17
N HIS A 50 -6.33 -3.88 6.52
CA HIS A 50 -7.46 -3.31 5.79
C HIS A 50 -7.06 -2.93 4.36
N GLY A 51 -5.90 -2.30 4.17
CA GLY A 51 -5.39 -1.95 2.85
C GLY A 51 -5.14 -3.18 1.96
N VAL A 52 -4.61 -4.27 2.51
CA VAL A 52 -4.49 -5.55 1.81
C VAL A 52 -5.87 -6.13 1.47
N GLY A 53 -6.84 -6.03 2.38
CA GLY A 53 -8.23 -6.42 2.13
C GLY A 53 -8.84 -5.73 0.91
N GLU A 54 -8.62 -4.42 0.75
CA GLU A 54 -9.10 -3.67 -0.41
C GLU A 54 -8.43 -4.12 -1.73
N TRP A 55 -7.19 -4.60 -1.68
CA TRP A 55 -6.55 -5.21 -2.85
C TRP A 55 -7.04 -6.64 -3.14
N LEU A 56 -7.52 -7.37 -2.13
CA LEU A 56 -8.27 -8.61 -2.38
C LEU A 56 -9.63 -8.32 -3.01
N ASP A 57 -10.29 -7.23 -2.63
CA ASP A 57 -11.53 -6.76 -3.29
C ASP A 57 -11.26 -6.36 -4.75
N LEU A 58 -10.13 -5.68 -5.02
CA LEU A 58 -9.64 -5.44 -6.38
C LEU A 58 -9.40 -6.76 -7.14
N THR A 59 -8.79 -7.75 -6.50
CA THR A 59 -8.53 -9.06 -7.11
C THR A 59 -9.83 -9.78 -7.43
N ALA A 60 -10.83 -9.71 -6.54
CA ALA A 60 -12.17 -10.27 -6.75
C ALA A 60 -12.86 -9.61 -7.96
N LEU A 61 -12.66 -8.29 -8.14
CA LEU A 61 -13.16 -7.55 -9.30
C LEU A 61 -12.51 -8.02 -10.62
N ILE A 62 -11.24 -8.44 -10.59
CA ILE A 62 -10.47 -8.81 -11.79
C ILE A 62 -10.63 -10.29 -12.15
N VAL A 63 -10.49 -11.18 -11.16
CA VAL A 63 -10.42 -12.64 -11.36
C VAL A 63 -11.77 -13.31 -11.14
N GLY A 64 -12.72 -12.60 -10.52
CA GLY A 64 -14.01 -13.14 -10.08
C GLY A 64 -14.03 -13.46 -8.59
N ASP A 65 -15.23 -13.49 -8.00
CA ASP A 65 -15.44 -13.64 -6.57
C ASP A 65 -16.12 -14.96 -6.24
N GLY A 66 -15.32 -16.01 -6.01
CA GLY A 66 -15.81 -17.30 -5.54
C GLY A 66 -16.27 -17.24 -4.08
N VAL A 67 -17.17 -18.14 -3.68
CA VAL A 67 -17.71 -18.18 -2.29
C VAL A 67 -16.59 -18.27 -1.26
N ALA A 68 -15.63 -19.19 -1.42
CA ALA A 68 -14.50 -19.34 -0.49
C ALA A 68 -13.65 -18.05 -0.41
N PHE A 69 -13.42 -17.38 -1.54
CA PHE A 69 -12.65 -16.14 -1.58
C PHE A 69 -13.40 -15.00 -0.87
N SER A 70 -14.70 -14.86 -1.11
CA SER A 70 -15.54 -13.88 -0.41
C SER A 70 -15.56 -14.06 1.12
N VAL A 71 -15.52 -15.32 1.60
CA VAL A 71 -15.42 -15.65 3.03
C VAL A 71 -14.08 -15.18 3.60
N VAL A 72 -12.97 -15.49 2.92
CA VAL A 72 -11.62 -15.05 3.36
C VAL A 72 -11.54 -13.53 3.43
N ARG A 73 -12.02 -12.82 2.40
CA ARG A 73 -12.05 -11.33 2.39
C ARG A 73 -12.87 -10.78 3.56
N THR A 74 -14.05 -11.36 3.81
CA THR A 74 -14.93 -10.93 4.92
C THR A 74 -14.30 -11.21 6.29
N MET A 75 -13.60 -12.33 6.46
CA MET A 75 -12.83 -12.62 7.67
C MET A 75 -11.70 -11.60 7.87
N LEU A 76 -10.90 -11.33 6.83
CA LEU A 76 -9.79 -10.37 6.90
C LEU A 76 -10.28 -8.96 7.24
N MET A 77 -11.38 -8.53 6.61
CA MET A 77 -12.04 -7.26 6.90
C MET A 77 -12.50 -7.20 8.37
N THR A 78 -13.13 -8.27 8.86
CA THR A 78 -13.60 -8.35 10.26
C THR A 78 -12.44 -8.26 11.24
N ILE A 79 -11.34 -8.99 10.98
CA ILE A 79 -10.09 -8.92 11.77
C ILE A 79 -9.54 -7.49 11.78
N SER A 80 -9.52 -6.82 10.63
CA SER A 80 -9.07 -5.42 10.57
C SER A 80 -9.91 -4.51 11.48
N PHE A 81 -11.24 -4.65 11.46
CA PHE A 81 -12.11 -3.83 12.32
C PHE A 81 -11.97 -4.15 13.80
N LEU A 82 -11.68 -5.40 14.18
CA LEU A 82 -11.35 -5.73 15.56
C LEU A 82 -10.09 -5.00 16.03
N LEU A 83 -9.07 -4.87 15.17
CA LEU A 83 -7.87 -4.08 15.51
C LEU A 83 -8.19 -2.60 15.66
N LEU A 84 -9.06 -2.03 14.81
CA LEU A 84 -9.50 -0.65 14.98
C LEU A 84 -10.26 -0.44 16.31
N LEU A 85 -11.10 -1.40 16.69
CA LEU A 85 -11.79 -1.41 17.98
C LEU A 85 -10.81 -1.58 19.15
N ASP A 86 -9.79 -2.45 19.02
CA ASP A 86 -8.74 -2.66 20.02
C ASP A 86 -7.92 -1.37 20.22
N PHE A 87 -7.61 -0.63 19.14
CA PHE A 87 -7.01 0.70 19.22
C PHE A 87 -7.86 1.68 20.03
N ALA A 88 -9.15 1.79 19.71
CA ALA A 88 -10.07 2.66 20.44
C ALA A 88 -10.12 2.29 21.93
N ARG A 89 -10.18 1.00 22.25
CA ARG A 89 -10.18 0.49 23.62
C ARG A 89 -8.88 0.82 24.36
N LEU A 90 -7.72 0.60 23.74
CA LEU A 90 -6.42 0.88 24.36
C LEU A 90 -6.24 2.38 24.65
N GLU A 91 -6.63 3.26 23.73
CA GLU A 91 -6.58 4.72 23.96
C GLU A 91 -7.57 5.16 25.04
N ALA A 92 -8.78 4.59 25.09
CA ALA A 92 -9.75 4.87 26.13
C ALA A 92 -9.26 4.46 27.53
N ILE A 93 -8.65 3.27 27.66
CA ILE A 93 -8.03 2.80 28.92
C ILE A 93 -6.91 3.76 29.35
N ARG A 94 -6.08 4.23 28.41
CA ARG A 94 -5.04 5.22 28.70
C ARG A 94 -5.61 6.54 29.21
N LEU A 95 -6.77 6.95 28.72
CA LEU A 95 -7.48 8.15 29.16
C LEU A 95 -8.22 7.96 30.50
N GLY A 96 -8.12 6.79 31.12
CA GLY A 96 -8.68 6.48 32.44
C GLY A 96 -10.08 5.85 32.41
N LEU A 97 -10.58 5.41 31.24
CA LEU A 97 -11.84 4.69 31.16
C LEU A 97 -11.66 3.19 31.47
N SER A 98 -12.52 2.65 32.34
CA SER A 98 -12.60 1.21 32.58
C SER A 98 -13.43 0.56 31.47
N LEU A 99 -12.76 -0.15 30.55
CA LEU A 99 -13.40 -0.92 29.48
C LEU A 99 -13.19 -2.42 29.66
N PRO A 100 -14.11 -3.26 29.14
CA PRO A 100 -13.96 -4.71 29.15
C PRO A 100 -12.64 -5.17 28.49
N GLU A 101 -12.13 -6.31 28.94
CA GLU A 101 -11.00 -6.97 28.27
C GLU A 101 -11.40 -7.56 26.92
N ARG A 102 -10.45 -8.23 26.24
CA ARG A 102 -10.62 -8.72 24.86
C ARG A 102 -11.73 -9.76 24.68
N TRP A 103 -12.35 -10.26 25.75
CA TRP A 103 -13.48 -11.20 25.67
C TRP A 103 -14.68 -10.63 24.91
N ILE A 104 -14.84 -9.30 24.86
CA ILE A 104 -15.91 -8.63 24.08
C ILE A 104 -15.84 -8.93 22.58
N TYR A 105 -14.69 -9.38 22.06
CA TYR A 105 -14.54 -9.73 20.65
C TYR A 105 -15.26 -11.02 20.28
N VAL A 106 -15.44 -11.95 21.22
CA VAL A 106 -16.12 -13.24 20.99
C VAL A 106 -17.59 -13.06 20.61
N PRO A 107 -18.44 -12.37 21.39
CA PRO A 107 -19.83 -12.18 21.01
C PRO A 107 -19.98 -11.35 19.71
N LEU A 108 -19.07 -10.41 19.45
CA LEU A 108 -19.07 -9.61 18.22
C LEU A 108 -18.76 -10.46 16.98
N THR A 109 -17.74 -11.31 17.01
CA THR A 109 -17.43 -12.20 15.89
C THR A 109 -18.45 -13.31 15.73
N MET A 110 -19.01 -13.81 16.84
CA MET A 110 -20.11 -14.78 16.82
C MET A 110 -21.35 -14.20 16.14
N LEU A 111 -21.70 -12.94 16.41
CA LEU A 111 -22.79 -12.25 15.71
C LEU A 111 -22.53 -12.20 14.19
N VAL A 112 -21.32 -11.82 13.77
CA VAL A 112 -20.94 -11.78 12.34
C VAL A 112 -21.06 -13.16 11.71
N ALA A 113 -20.59 -14.21 12.38
CA ALA A 113 -20.66 -15.59 11.90
C ALA A 113 -22.12 -16.07 11.79
N LEU A 114 -22.96 -15.82 12.80
CA LEU A 114 -24.38 -16.20 12.80
C LEU A 114 -25.15 -15.50 11.67
N VAL A 115 -24.93 -14.20 11.46
CA VAL A 115 -25.55 -13.48 10.34
C VAL A 115 -25.05 -14.02 9.00
N GLY A 116 -23.77 -14.39 8.90
CA GLY A 116 -23.21 -15.02 7.71
C GLY A 116 -23.83 -16.37 7.37
N LEU A 117 -24.04 -17.21 8.39
CA LEU A 117 -24.71 -18.50 8.23
C LEU A 117 -26.19 -18.35 7.86
N ALA A 118 -26.87 -17.33 8.40
CA ALA A 118 -28.30 -17.13 8.18
C ALA A 118 -28.64 -16.40 6.86
N ALA A 119 -27.82 -15.43 6.46
CA ALA A 119 -28.14 -14.49 5.37
C ALA A 119 -27.01 -14.31 4.34
N GLY A 120 -25.96 -15.14 4.41
CA GLY A 120 -24.86 -15.16 3.45
C GLY A 120 -23.73 -14.17 3.76
N VAL A 121 -22.66 -14.27 2.97
CA VAL A 121 -21.38 -13.55 3.20
C VAL A 121 -21.54 -12.03 3.15
N THR A 122 -22.36 -11.51 2.24
CA THR A 122 -22.64 -10.07 2.15
C THR A 122 -23.30 -9.54 3.41
N ALA A 123 -24.21 -10.32 4.02
CA ALA A 123 -24.85 -9.94 5.28
C ALA A 123 -23.85 -9.98 6.45
N ALA A 124 -22.93 -10.96 6.49
CA ALA A 124 -21.84 -10.97 7.47
C ALA A 124 -20.95 -9.73 7.34
N ASN A 125 -20.62 -9.31 6.12
CA ASN A 125 -19.85 -8.10 5.85
C ASN A 125 -20.54 -6.87 6.45
N VAL A 126 -21.85 -6.72 6.22
CA VAL A 126 -22.66 -5.63 6.77
C VAL A 126 -22.71 -5.69 8.30
N ALA A 127 -22.91 -6.87 8.89
CA ALA A 127 -22.92 -7.05 10.34
C ALA A 127 -21.59 -6.65 10.98
N ALA A 128 -20.46 -7.01 10.37
CA ALA A 128 -19.13 -6.62 10.86
C ALA A 128 -18.93 -5.09 10.79
N ARG A 129 -19.45 -4.43 9.74
CA ARG A 129 -19.40 -2.97 9.61
C ARG A 129 -20.20 -2.25 10.69
N TYR A 130 -21.42 -2.70 10.97
CA TYR A 130 -22.25 -2.09 12.00
C TYR A 130 -21.81 -2.40 13.43
N ALA A 131 -21.49 -3.66 13.73
CA ALA A 131 -21.20 -4.11 15.09
C ALA A 131 -19.77 -3.79 15.53
N ILE A 132 -18.82 -3.69 14.59
CA ILE A 132 -17.39 -3.57 14.90
C ILE A 132 -16.78 -2.32 14.27
N ALA A 133 -16.93 -2.12 12.96
CA ALA A 133 -16.26 -1.01 12.27
C ALA A 133 -16.77 0.36 12.73
N PHE A 134 -18.09 0.55 12.78
CA PHE A 134 -18.70 1.82 13.15
C PHE A 134 -18.34 2.21 14.60
N PRO A 135 -18.53 1.33 15.62
CA PRO A 135 -18.12 1.65 17.00
C PRO A 135 -16.60 1.80 17.14
N GLY A 136 -15.80 0.98 16.45
CA GLY A 136 -14.34 1.06 16.51
C GLY A 136 -13.81 2.37 15.94
N ALA A 137 -14.27 2.79 14.77
CA ALA A 137 -13.86 4.04 14.13
C ALA A 137 -14.35 5.27 14.92
N LEU A 138 -15.60 5.25 15.41
CA LEU A 138 -16.14 6.32 16.24
C LEU A 138 -15.41 6.42 17.59
N GLY A 139 -15.15 5.28 18.23
CA GLY A 139 -14.37 5.22 19.47
C GLY A 139 -12.96 5.78 19.27
N ALA A 140 -12.28 5.38 18.20
CA ALA A 140 -10.96 5.90 17.82
C ALA A 140 -10.97 7.43 17.60
N ALA A 141 -12.01 7.95 16.94
CA ALA A 141 -12.18 9.38 16.75
C ALA A 141 -12.36 10.12 18.09
N LEU A 142 -13.22 9.61 18.97
CA LEU A 142 -13.52 10.23 20.27
C LEU A 142 -12.31 10.22 21.21
N THR A 143 -11.59 9.10 21.28
CA THR A 143 -10.39 8.99 22.14
C THR A 143 -9.26 9.88 21.64
N LEU A 144 -9.04 9.96 20.32
CA LEU A 144 -8.07 10.91 19.75
C LEU A 144 -8.47 12.36 19.99
N ALA A 145 -9.75 12.70 19.87
CA ALA A 145 -10.24 14.05 20.15
C ALA A 145 -10.04 14.43 21.63
N TRP A 146 -10.25 13.49 22.55
CA TRP A 146 -9.99 13.70 23.97
C TRP A 146 -8.49 13.83 24.25
N ALA A 147 -7.67 12.92 23.71
CA ALA A 147 -6.21 12.95 23.84
C ALA A 147 -5.60 14.26 23.29
N ALA A 148 -6.24 14.90 22.30
CA ALA A 148 -5.78 16.18 21.78
C ALA A 148 -5.72 17.31 22.83
N ARG A 149 -6.47 17.21 23.94
CA ARG A 149 -6.46 18.22 25.02
C ARG A 149 -5.13 18.32 25.76
N SER A 150 -4.38 17.22 25.86
CA SER A 150 -3.06 17.19 26.51
C SER A 150 -1.92 17.56 25.56
N LEU A 151 -2.21 17.74 24.26
CA LEU A 151 -1.22 18.11 23.26
C LEU A 151 -1.06 19.63 23.15
N PRO A 152 0.17 20.15 22.97
CA PRO A 152 0.37 21.58 22.77
C PRO A 152 -0.20 22.06 21.43
N ALA A 153 -0.52 23.36 21.33
CA ALA A 153 -1.40 23.96 20.30
C ALA A 153 -1.18 23.46 18.87
N GLY A 154 0.06 23.45 18.36
CA GLY A 154 0.33 22.98 16.99
C GLY A 154 -0.06 21.52 16.74
N ALA A 155 0.23 20.62 17.69
CA ALA A 155 0.02 19.18 17.52
C ALA A 155 -1.46 18.84 17.76
N ARG A 156 -2.13 19.62 18.61
CA ARG A 156 -3.56 19.51 18.90
C ARG A 156 -4.42 19.64 17.65
N TYR A 157 -4.16 20.61 16.77
CA TYR A 157 -4.96 20.78 15.55
C TYR A 157 -4.82 19.59 14.58
N ALA A 158 -3.60 19.08 14.40
CA ALA A 158 -3.37 17.89 13.57
C ALA A 158 -4.06 16.65 14.17
N HIS A 159 -4.02 16.49 15.50
CA HIS A 159 -4.69 15.39 16.18
C HIS A 159 -6.22 15.47 16.09
N LEU A 160 -6.80 16.65 16.28
CA LEU A 160 -8.24 16.87 16.08
C LEU A 160 -8.65 16.64 14.63
N SER A 161 -7.79 16.99 13.67
CA SER A 161 -8.03 16.69 12.26
C SER A 161 -8.04 15.18 11.98
N ALA A 162 -7.12 14.41 12.59
CA ALA A 162 -7.13 12.95 12.51
C ALA A 162 -8.40 12.36 13.14
N ALA A 163 -8.83 12.89 14.29
CA ALA A 163 -10.06 12.48 14.96
C ALA A 163 -11.30 12.74 14.09
N LEU A 164 -11.41 13.93 13.48
CA LEU A 164 -12.50 14.26 12.56
C LEU A 164 -12.48 13.32 11.34
N GLY A 165 -11.31 13.07 10.76
CA GLY A 165 -11.15 12.12 9.65
C GLY A 165 -11.65 10.72 9.99
N LEU A 166 -11.29 10.20 11.17
CA LEU A 166 -11.78 8.90 11.66
C LEU A 166 -13.29 8.90 11.94
N GLY A 167 -13.85 10.01 12.42
CA GLY A 167 -15.30 10.15 12.62
C GLY A 167 -16.07 10.11 11.30
N LEU A 168 -15.58 10.82 10.28
CA LEU A 168 -16.14 10.74 8.92
C LEU A 168 -15.94 9.35 8.31
N TYR A 169 -14.80 8.70 8.58
CA TYR A 169 -14.54 7.33 8.17
C TYR A 169 -15.51 6.35 8.82
N ALA A 170 -15.91 6.55 10.08
CA ALA A 170 -16.92 5.73 10.74
C ALA A 170 -18.25 5.76 9.97
N ALA A 171 -18.71 6.93 9.52
CA ALA A 171 -19.89 7.05 8.67
C ALA A 171 -19.68 6.36 7.31
N ALA A 172 -18.56 6.63 6.64
CA ALA A 172 -18.30 6.14 5.29
C ALA A 172 -18.10 4.61 5.22
N ALA A 173 -17.40 4.02 6.19
CA ALA A 173 -17.05 2.60 6.22
C ALA A 173 -18.01 1.75 7.05
N GLY A 174 -18.61 2.33 8.09
CA GLY A 174 -19.47 1.66 9.04
C GLY A 174 -20.96 1.84 8.79
N ALA A 175 -21.42 3.03 8.39
CA ALA A 175 -22.86 3.30 8.19
C ALA A 175 -23.31 3.10 6.73
N ILE A 176 -22.47 3.45 5.76
CA ILE A 176 -22.75 3.27 4.33
C ILE A 176 -22.18 1.92 3.89
N VAL A 177 -23.03 0.92 3.70
CA VAL A 177 -22.65 -0.49 3.54
C VAL A 177 -23.21 -1.11 2.24
N PRO A 178 -22.83 -2.35 1.86
CA PRO A 178 -23.49 -3.06 0.76
C PRO A 178 -24.99 -3.27 1.00
N THR A 179 -25.78 -3.29 -0.06
CA THR A 179 -27.23 -3.47 0.04
C THR A 179 -27.59 -4.89 0.50
N VAL A 180 -28.36 -4.98 1.59
CA VAL A 180 -28.94 -6.23 2.12
C VAL A 180 -30.36 -5.98 2.64
N ALA A 181 -31.14 -7.05 2.82
CA ALA A 181 -32.59 -6.97 3.07
C ALA A 181 -33.00 -6.54 4.49
N PHE A 182 -32.10 -5.95 5.30
CA PHE A 182 -32.43 -5.48 6.66
C PHE A 182 -32.02 -4.02 6.88
N TRP A 183 -32.73 -3.34 7.79
CA TRP A 183 -32.50 -1.94 8.12
C TRP A 183 -31.23 -1.75 8.98
N PRO A 184 -30.43 -0.69 8.78
CA PRO A 184 -30.59 0.38 7.79
C PRO A 184 -29.98 0.09 6.41
N ALA A 185 -29.36 -1.07 6.19
CA ALA A 185 -28.66 -1.38 4.95
C ALA A 185 -29.55 -1.48 3.70
N ASN A 186 -30.86 -1.68 3.88
CA ASN A 186 -31.83 -1.60 2.79
C ASN A 186 -32.09 -0.15 2.32
N SER A 187 -31.72 0.85 3.11
CA SER A 187 -32.02 2.27 2.87
C SER A 187 -30.76 3.12 2.68
N VAL A 188 -29.78 2.97 3.57
CA VAL A 188 -28.49 3.67 3.55
C VAL A 188 -27.41 2.69 3.12
N ASN A 189 -27.08 2.70 1.83
CA ASN A 189 -26.15 1.75 1.23
C ASN A 189 -25.32 2.37 0.10
N HIS A 190 -24.43 1.56 -0.48
CA HIS A 190 -23.57 1.97 -1.58
C HIS A 190 -24.36 2.52 -2.77
N ALA A 191 -25.51 1.91 -3.11
CA ALA A 191 -26.35 2.35 -4.23
C ALA A 191 -27.01 3.71 -3.94
N TRP A 192 -27.56 3.89 -2.74
CA TRP A 192 -28.09 5.17 -2.28
C TRP A 192 -27.02 6.28 -2.33
N PHE A 193 -25.81 6.01 -1.83
CA PHE A 193 -24.73 6.98 -1.82
C PHE A 193 -24.28 7.36 -3.25
N ALA A 194 -24.15 6.37 -4.13
CA ALA A 194 -23.78 6.58 -5.52
C ALA A 194 -24.87 7.35 -6.27
N ALA A 195 -26.14 7.10 -6.00
CA ALA A 195 -27.26 7.84 -6.58
C ALA A 195 -27.29 9.31 -6.11
N LEU A 196 -26.99 9.55 -4.83
CA LEU A 196 -26.99 10.89 -4.24
C LEU A 196 -25.78 11.74 -4.71
N THR A 197 -24.59 11.15 -4.74
CA THR A 197 -23.33 11.91 -4.95
C THR A 197 -22.75 11.77 -6.35
N GLY A 198 -23.18 10.76 -7.12
CA GLY A 198 -22.54 10.39 -8.37
C GLY A 198 -21.15 9.77 -8.21
N THR A 199 -20.70 9.49 -6.98
CA THR A 199 -19.36 8.96 -6.67
C THR A 199 -19.42 7.65 -5.89
N PRO A 200 -18.48 6.71 -6.12
CA PRO A 200 -18.40 5.50 -5.32
C PRO A 200 -17.84 5.80 -3.92
N ILE A 201 -18.45 5.20 -2.90
CA ILE A 201 -18.05 5.41 -1.49
C ILE A 201 -16.58 5.03 -1.24
N GLN A 202 -16.03 4.07 -2.00
CA GLN A 202 -14.64 3.63 -1.94
C GLN A 202 -13.66 4.78 -2.16
N LEU A 203 -13.95 5.70 -3.10
CA LEU A 203 -13.11 6.87 -3.35
C LEU A 203 -13.09 7.79 -2.13
N ILE A 204 -14.26 8.03 -1.52
CA ILE A 204 -14.37 8.85 -0.30
C ILE A 204 -13.59 8.23 0.85
N ARG A 205 -13.71 6.91 1.04
CA ARG A 205 -12.95 6.19 2.07
C ARG A 205 -11.44 6.31 1.85
N GLY A 206 -10.96 6.20 0.61
CA GLY A 206 -9.55 6.41 0.27
C GLY A 206 -9.05 7.83 0.54
N LEU A 207 -9.84 8.84 0.18
CA LEU A 207 -9.51 10.24 0.48
C LEU A 207 -9.47 10.50 1.99
N LEU A 208 -10.41 9.92 2.75
CA LEU A 208 -10.40 9.98 4.21
C LEU A 208 -9.19 9.27 4.81
N ALA A 209 -8.80 8.10 4.29
CA ALA A 209 -7.61 7.39 4.74
C ALA A 209 -6.33 8.22 4.51
N CYS A 210 -6.19 8.85 3.34
CA CYS A 210 -5.10 9.80 3.07
C CYS A 210 -5.11 10.97 4.06
N TRP A 211 -6.28 11.57 4.31
CA TRP A 211 -6.41 12.67 5.27
C TRP A 211 -5.99 12.22 6.68
N ILE A 212 -6.47 11.07 7.16
CA ILE A 212 -6.08 10.52 8.46
C ILE A 212 -4.57 10.29 8.51
N ALA A 213 -3.97 9.66 7.47
CA ALA A 213 -2.53 9.41 7.39
C ALA A 213 -1.72 10.70 7.51
N PHE A 214 -2.08 11.73 6.76
CA PHE A 214 -1.39 13.01 6.80
C PHE A 214 -1.56 13.74 8.13
N SER A 215 -2.74 13.68 8.74
CA SER A 215 -3.01 14.27 10.06
C SER A 215 -2.24 13.58 11.19
N VAL A 216 -2.19 12.25 11.15
CA VAL A 216 -1.39 11.43 12.09
C VAL A 216 0.10 11.72 11.91
N TRP A 217 0.59 11.74 10.67
CA TRP A 217 1.98 12.08 10.38
C TRP A 217 2.31 13.50 10.84
N ALA A 218 1.48 14.49 10.53
CA ALA A 218 1.69 15.88 10.96
C ALA A 218 1.79 16.00 12.49
N THR A 219 0.97 15.24 13.24
CA THR A 219 1.09 15.18 14.71
C THR A 219 2.47 14.66 15.12
N TRP A 220 2.91 13.54 14.53
CA TRP A 220 4.20 12.93 14.85
C TRP A 220 5.38 13.85 14.54
N VAL A 221 5.40 14.51 13.38
CA VAL A 221 6.46 15.46 13.01
C VAL A 221 6.60 16.56 14.05
N GLN A 222 5.47 17.09 14.53
CA GLN A 222 5.51 18.16 15.53
C GLN A 222 5.98 17.68 16.90
N GLN A 223 5.63 16.46 17.30
CA GLN A 223 6.14 15.87 18.54
C GLN A 223 7.65 15.58 18.43
N LEU A 224 8.09 15.02 17.30
CA LEU A 224 9.49 14.70 17.03
C LEU A 224 10.37 15.95 16.99
N ALA A 225 9.88 17.03 16.37
CA ALA A 225 10.56 18.32 16.32
C ALA A 225 10.86 18.88 17.73
N ARG A 226 9.96 18.64 18.70
CA ARG A 226 10.17 19.05 20.08
C ARG A 226 11.19 18.19 20.81
N GLN A 227 11.21 16.89 20.56
CA GLN A 227 12.12 15.96 21.25
C GLN A 227 13.59 16.15 20.81
N LEU A 228 13.85 16.37 19.52
CA LEU A 228 15.21 16.48 18.99
C LEU A 228 15.82 17.89 19.13
N ALA A 229 15.01 18.92 19.42
CA ALA A 229 15.41 20.32 19.61
C ALA A 229 16.33 20.90 18.50
N SER A 230 16.34 20.31 17.30
CA SER A 230 17.18 20.72 16.17
C SER A 230 16.35 21.45 15.12
N ALA A 231 16.69 22.72 14.88
CA ALA A 231 16.06 23.53 13.83
C ALA A 231 16.31 22.95 12.43
N ARG A 232 17.53 22.45 12.18
CA ARG A 232 17.94 21.82 10.91
C ARG A 232 17.11 20.57 10.63
N TYR A 233 16.98 19.67 11.61
CA TYR A 233 16.18 18.45 11.45
C TYR A 233 14.69 18.78 11.27
N THR A 234 14.16 19.72 12.05
CA THR A 234 12.75 20.13 11.94
C THR A 234 12.42 20.72 10.57
N ALA A 235 13.30 21.57 10.02
CA ALA A 235 13.13 22.13 8.68
C ALA A 235 13.20 21.04 7.59
N PHE A 236 14.12 20.08 7.74
CA PHE A 236 14.23 18.92 6.84
C PHE A 236 12.94 18.09 6.84
N VAL A 237 12.43 17.70 8.01
CA VAL A 237 11.23 16.85 8.11
C VAL A 237 10.00 17.57 7.52
N ARG A 238 9.84 18.88 7.75
CA ARG A 238 8.77 19.67 7.13
C ARG A 238 8.87 19.69 5.60
N ARG A 239 10.06 19.96 5.04
CA ARG A 239 10.27 19.92 3.58
C ARG A 239 10.04 18.52 3.02
N GLN A 240 10.53 17.49 3.70
CA GLN A 240 10.33 16.10 3.32
C GLN A 240 8.85 15.75 3.26
N PHE A 241 8.04 16.23 4.21
CA PHE A 241 6.59 16.02 4.18
C PHE A 241 5.96 16.61 2.91
N THR A 242 6.22 17.88 2.61
CA THR A 242 5.69 18.53 1.40
C THR A 242 6.12 17.80 0.14
N TRP A 243 7.39 17.43 0.04
CA TRP A 243 7.90 16.68 -1.12
C TRP A 243 7.34 15.26 -1.21
N THR A 244 7.06 14.60 -0.08
CA THR A 244 6.42 13.27 -0.08
C THR A 244 5.01 13.36 -0.62
N LEU A 245 4.25 14.39 -0.21
CA LEU A 245 2.89 14.63 -0.71
C LEU A 245 2.89 14.90 -2.21
N VAL A 246 3.79 15.78 -2.67
CA VAL A 246 3.94 16.09 -4.11
C VAL A 246 4.35 14.86 -4.90
N ALA A 247 5.33 14.08 -4.42
CA ALA A 247 5.78 12.86 -5.07
C ALA A 247 4.64 11.82 -5.16
N MET A 248 3.92 11.57 -4.06
CA MET A 248 2.79 10.64 -4.05
C MET A 248 1.67 11.08 -4.98
N GLY A 249 1.29 12.36 -4.96
CA GLY A 249 0.30 12.90 -5.88
C GLY A 249 0.72 12.76 -7.35
N THR A 250 1.98 13.03 -7.66
CA THR A 250 2.54 12.88 -9.01
C THR A 250 2.55 11.42 -9.47
N ILE A 251 2.91 10.48 -8.60
CA ILE A 251 2.91 9.05 -8.89
C ILE A 251 1.48 8.55 -9.12
N LEU A 252 0.51 8.97 -8.31
CA LEU A 252 -0.89 8.59 -8.48
C LEU A 252 -1.50 9.14 -9.77
N ILE A 253 -1.24 10.40 -10.11
CA ILE A 253 -1.74 11.01 -11.36
C ILE A 253 -1.09 10.34 -12.58
N SER A 254 0.24 10.15 -12.55
CA SER A 254 0.97 9.46 -13.62
C SER A 254 0.49 8.01 -13.76
N GLY A 255 0.29 7.32 -12.63
CA GLY A 255 -0.20 5.95 -12.57
C GLY A 255 -1.61 5.82 -13.13
N TRP A 256 -2.52 6.71 -12.74
CA TRP A 256 -3.87 6.77 -13.31
C TRP A 256 -3.85 7.00 -14.82
N THR A 257 -3.02 7.94 -15.29
CA THR A 257 -2.85 8.24 -16.72
C THR A 257 -2.32 7.03 -17.48
N LEU A 258 -1.32 6.33 -16.93
CA LEU A 258 -0.76 5.11 -17.51
C LEU A 258 -1.80 3.99 -17.57
N THR A 259 -2.56 3.77 -16.50
CA THR A 259 -3.63 2.76 -16.44
C THR A 259 -4.73 3.07 -17.46
N GLU A 260 -5.13 4.33 -17.62
CA GLU A 260 -6.13 4.72 -18.62
C GLU A 260 -5.60 4.55 -20.05
N PHE A 261 -4.33 4.91 -20.29
CA PHE A 261 -3.66 4.72 -21.57
C PHE A 261 -3.60 3.23 -21.97
N LEU A 262 -3.14 2.36 -21.07
CA LEU A 262 -3.09 0.91 -21.31
C LEU A 262 -4.48 0.31 -21.55
N GLY A 263 -5.47 0.70 -20.74
CA GLY A 263 -6.86 0.27 -20.94
C GLY A 263 -7.48 0.81 -22.23
N GLY A 264 -7.04 1.98 -22.72
CA GLY A 264 -7.42 2.55 -24.00
C GLY A 264 -6.91 1.72 -25.18
N ILE A 265 -5.60 1.39 -25.18
CA ILE A 265 -4.98 0.54 -26.21
C ILE A 265 -5.70 -0.80 -26.30
N TYR A 266 -5.95 -1.44 -25.15
CA TYR A 266 -6.60 -2.73 -25.16
C TYR A 266 -8.06 -2.64 -25.64
N ARG A 267 -8.83 -1.62 -25.24
CA ARG A 267 -10.18 -1.39 -25.76
C ARG A 267 -10.18 -1.25 -27.29
N GLN A 268 -9.24 -0.50 -27.85
CA GLN A 268 -9.12 -0.34 -29.29
C GLN A 268 -8.78 -1.68 -29.97
N ASN A 269 -7.81 -2.43 -29.42
CA ASN A 269 -7.44 -3.75 -29.93
C ASN A 269 -8.63 -4.72 -29.91
N VAL A 270 -9.43 -4.73 -28.84
CA VAL A 270 -10.66 -5.54 -28.77
C VAL A 270 -11.62 -5.20 -29.90
N GLN A 271 -11.87 -3.91 -30.14
CA GLN A 271 -12.79 -3.46 -31.17
C GLN A 271 -12.29 -3.83 -32.58
N GLU A 272 -11.01 -3.60 -32.86
CA GLU A 272 -10.39 -3.92 -34.15
C GLU A 272 -10.31 -5.42 -34.40
N GLU A 273 -10.01 -6.21 -33.38
CA GLU A 273 -9.93 -7.66 -33.50
C GLU A 273 -11.33 -8.27 -33.64
N SER A 274 -12.31 -7.86 -32.83
CA SER A 274 -13.71 -8.31 -33.01
C SER A 274 -14.26 -7.92 -34.37
N ARG A 275 -13.87 -6.76 -34.92
CA ARG A 275 -14.20 -6.37 -36.30
C ARG A 275 -13.56 -7.31 -37.32
N ARG A 276 -12.26 -7.59 -37.18
CA ARG A 276 -11.55 -8.52 -38.09
C ARG A 276 -12.16 -9.93 -38.06
N ASP A 277 -12.43 -10.45 -36.87
CA ASP A 277 -12.99 -11.79 -36.68
C ASP A 277 -14.38 -11.92 -37.31
N ILE A 278 -15.29 -10.97 -37.03
CA ILE A 278 -16.64 -11.00 -37.58
C ILE A 278 -16.65 -10.75 -39.09
N ASP A 279 -15.72 -9.92 -39.58
CA ASP A 279 -15.58 -9.62 -41.00
C ASP A 279 -15.09 -10.83 -41.79
N LEU A 280 -14.19 -11.64 -41.20
CA LEU A 280 -13.73 -12.90 -41.77
C LEU A 280 -14.87 -13.91 -41.90
N LEU A 281 -15.66 -14.11 -40.84
CA LEU A 281 -16.82 -15.00 -40.85
C LEU A 281 -17.90 -14.55 -41.84
N ALA A 282 -18.18 -13.24 -41.89
CA ALA A 282 -19.12 -12.67 -42.86
C ALA A 282 -18.65 -12.91 -44.30
N SER A 283 -17.35 -12.73 -44.56
CA SER A 283 -16.79 -12.93 -45.90
C SER A 283 -16.78 -14.40 -46.30
N ARG A 284 -16.56 -15.32 -45.35
CA ARG A 284 -16.68 -16.76 -45.56
C ARG A 284 -18.11 -17.15 -45.95
N LEU A 285 -19.09 -16.71 -45.19
CA LEU A 285 -20.51 -16.95 -45.48
C LEU A 285 -20.92 -16.35 -46.83
N ALA A 286 -20.50 -15.11 -47.11
CA ALA A 286 -20.79 -14.43 -48.37
C ALA A 286 -20.16 -15.18 -49.57
N GLY A 287 -18.94 -15.71 -49.44
CA GLY A 287 -18.32 -16.52 -50.49
C GLY A 287 -19.10 -17.81 -50.78
N ASP A 288 -19.58 -18.48 -49.73
CA ASP A 288 -20.37 -19.70 -49.86
C ASP A 288 -21.73 -19.45 -50.51
N THR A 289 -22.39 -18.32 -50.21
CA THR A 289 -23.68 -17.94 -50.80
C THR A 289 -23.55 -17.34 -52.20
N ALA A 290 -22.51 -16.55 -52.48
CA ALA A 290 -22.31 -15.88 -53.77
C ALA A 290 -22.17 -16.86 -54.94
N THR A 291 -21.58 -18.04 -54.69
CA THR A 291 -21.47 -19.09 -55.70
C THR A 291 -22.86 -19.58 -56.13
N VAL A 292 -23.77 -19.78 -55.16
CA VAL A 292 -25.16 -20.17 -55.40
C VAL A 292 -25.90 -19.07 -56.15
N ASP A 293 -25.75 -17.82 -55.72
CA ASP A 293 -26.38 -16.65 -56.33
C ASP A 293 -26.01 -16.49 -57.81
N ALA A 294 -24.72 -16.68 -58.13
CA ALA A 294 -24.22 -16.62 -59.49
C ALA A 294 -24.76 -17.78 -60.34
N MET A 295 -24.73 -19.01 -59.81
CA MET A 295 -25.17 -20.19 -60.55
C MET A 295 -26.67 -20.19 -60.81
N VAL A 296 -27.51 -19.78 -59.84
CA VAL A 296 -28.96 -19.71 -60.07
C VAL A 296 -29.32 -18.65 -61.13
N LYS A 297 -28.53 -17.58 -61.22
CA LYS A 297 -28.68 -16.55 -62.27
C LYS A 297 -28.30 -17.06 -63.64
N VAL A 298 -27.21 -17.83 -63.76
CA VAL A 298 -26.82 -18.50 -65.00
C VAL A 298 -27.88 -19.52 -65.41
N LEU A 299 -28.36 -20.32 -64.45
CA LEU A 299 -29.44 -21.28 -64.64
C LEU A 299 -30.68 -20.60 -65.20
N ALA A 300 -31.20 -19.56 -64.53
CA ALA A 300 -32.40 -18.83 -64.95
C ALA A 300 -32.30 -18.19 -66.35
N GLY A 301 -31.09 -17.83 -66.77
CA GLY A 301 -30.82 -17.25 -68.09
C GLY A 301 -30.65 -18.27 -69.21
N SER A 302 -30.57 -19.56 -68.90
CA SER A 302 -30.28 -20.60 -69.89
C SER A 302 -31.46 -20.85 -70.84
N PRO A 303 -31.24 -20.81 -72.17
CA PRO A 303 -32.28 -21.16 -73.14
C PRO A 303 -32.81 -22.59 -72.98
N SER A 304 -32.00 -23.51 -72.44
CA SER A 304 -32.33 -24.93 -72.31
C SER A 304 -33.42 -25.23 -71.26
N ILE A 305 -33.59 -24.36 -70.26
CA ILE A 305 -34.59 -24.56 -69.20
C ILE A 305 -35.92 -23.84 -69.46
N ARG A 306 -35.93 -22.84 -70.35
CA ARG A 306 -37.14 -22.03 -70.66
C ARG A 306 -38.33 -22.87 -71.15
N PRO A 307 -38.16 -23.88 -72.04
CA PRO A 307 -39.29 -24.63 -72.55
C PRO A 307 -40.06 -25.42 -71.49
N TRP A 308 -39.44 -25.74 -70.35
CA TRP A 308 -40.08 -26.44 -69.25
C TRP A 308 -41.18 -25.63 -68.56
N LEU A 309 -41.25 -24.33 -68.85
CA LEU A 309 -42.21 -23.38 -68.26
C LEU A 309 -43.22 -22.83 -69.28
N THR A 310 -42.90 -22.81 -70.57
CA THR A 310 -43.72 -22.11 -71.58
C THR A 310 -44.63 -23.02 -72.39
N ASP A 311 -44.19 -24.24 -72.74
CA ASP A 311 -44.85 -24.99 -73.82
C ASP A 311 -45.64 -26.22 -73.34
N GLY A 312 -45.55 -26.59 -72.06
CA GLY A 312 -46.19 -27.80 -71.49
C GLY A 312 -45.72 -29.13 -72.11
N SER A 313 -44.99 -29.08 -73.22
CA SER A 313 -44.21 -30.15 -73.81
C SER A 313 -42.87 -30.22 -73.10
N ARG A 314 -42.40 -31.45 -72.86
CA ARG A 314 -41.07 -31.73 -72.31
C ARG A 314 -40.09 -31.86 -73.48
N PRO A 315 -39.36 -30.82 -73.92
CA PRO A 315 -38.32 -31.05 -74.92
C PRO A 315 -37.15 -31.79 -74.26
N ASP A 316 -36.46 -32.60 -75.06
CA ASP A 316 -35.32 -33.47 -74.73
C ASP A 316 -34.95 -33.49 -73.23
N HIS A 317 -35.63 -34.36 -72.48
CA HIS A 317 -35.61 -34.42 -71.00
C HIS A 317 -34.19 -34.39 -70.44
N ASP A 318 -33.24 -34.94 -71.19
CA ASP A 318 -31.83 -35.04 -70.82
C ASP A 318 -31.11 -33.69 -70.74
N VAL A 319 -31.33 -32.75 -71.67
CA VAL A 319 -30.48 -31.53 -71.75
C VAL A 319 -30.82 -30.52 -70.65
N GLY A 320 -32.11 -30.29 -70.39
CA GLY A 320 -32.56 -29.37 -69.35
C GLY A 320 -32.25 -29.90 -67.94
N GLN A 321 -32.45 -31.20 -67.70
CA GLN A 321 -32.11 -31.85 -66.44
C GLN A 321 -30.60 -31.85 -66.22
N THR A 322 -29.79 -32.19 -67.24
CA THR A 322 -28.32 -32.13 -67.15
C THR A 322 -27.83 -30.74 -66.79
N PHE A 323 -28.45 -29.68 -67.32
CA PHE A 323 -28.07 -28.31 -67.00
C PHE A 323 -28.47 -27.90 -65.58
N LEU A 324 -29.60 -28.39 -65.08
CA LEU A 324 -30.00 -28.23 -63.68
C LEU A 324 -29.02 -28.95 -62.74
N ASP A 325 -28.71 -30.21 -63.01
CA ASP A 325 -27.80 -31.03 -62.22
C ASP A 325 -26.37 -30.43 -62.23
N LEU A 326 -25.90 -29.97 -63.39
CA LEU A 326 -24.62 -29.24 -63.49
C LEU A 326 -24.63 -27.94 -62.68
N GLY A 327 -25.74 -27.22 -62.66
CA GLY A 327 -25.89 -26.01 -61.86
C GLY A 327 -25.87 -26.29 -60.35
N VAL A 328 -26.42 -27.43 -59.92
CA VAL A 328 -26.37 -27.89 -58.53
C VAL A 328 -24.94 -28.27 -58.16
N ASP A 329 -24.28 -29.09 -58.97
CA ASP A 329 -22.90 -29.52 -58.73
C ASP A 329 -21.91 -28.35 -58.74
N ALA A 330 -22.02 -27.43 -59.71
CA ALA A 330 -21.14 -26.27 -59.82
C ALA A 330 -21.31 -25.26 -58.67
N ALA A 331 -22.52 -25.18 -58.10
CA ALA A 331 -22.81 -24.33 -56.95
C ALA A 331 -22.41 -24.97 -55.60
N ASP A 332 -22.07 -26.26 -55.60
CA ASP A 332 -22.08 -27.09 -54.39
C ASP A 332 -23.40 -26.89 -53.61
N ALA A 333 -24.50 -26.93 -54.37
CA ALA A 333 -25.85 -26.80 -53.84
C ALA A 333 -26.37 -28.18 -53.43
N GLN A 334 -27.23 -28.21 -52.42
CA GLN A 334 -27.87 -29.43 -51.95
C GLN A 334 -29.00 -29.87 -52.89
N ARG A 335 -29.77 -28.90 -53.40
CA ARG A 335 -30.91 -29.12 -54.30
C ARG A 335 -31.05 -27.97 -55.28
N GLY A 336 -31.59 -28.27 -56.46
CA GLY A 336 -32.01 -27.27 -57.44
C GLY A 336 -33.35 -27.66 -58.04
N TYR A 337 -34.25 -26.70 -58.20
CA TYR A 337 -35.56 -26.93 -58.78
C TYR A 337 -36.10 -25.73 -59.54
N LEU A 338 -37.00 -26.00 -60.48
CA LEU A 338 -37.68 -24.99 -61.28
C LEU A 338 -39.16 -24.95 -60.90
N LEU A 339 -39.66 -23.74 -60.66
CA LEU A 339 -41.04 -23.48 -60.28
C LEU A 339 -41.79 -22.80 -61.42
N ASN A 340 -43.02 -23.23 -61.70
CA ASN A 340 -43.91 -22.51 -62.61
C ASN A 340 -44.52 -21.26 -61.95
N GLY A 341 -45.31 -20.50 -62.70
CA GLY A 341 -45.97 -19.29 -62.20
C GLY A 341 -46.89 -19.49 -61.00
N ASP A 342 -47.35 -20.73 -60.76
CA ASP A 342 -48.20 -21.11 -59.62
C ASP A 342 -47.39 -21.69 -58.43
N GLY A 343 -46.05 -21.66 -58.51
CA GLY A 343 -45.16 -22.18 -57.46
C GLY A 343 -45.08 -23.71 -57.39
N VAL A 344 -45.47 -24.42 -58.46
CA VAL A 344 -45.37 -25.88 -58.57
C VAL A 344 -44.02 -26.26 -59.18
N VAL A 345 -43.38 -27.29 -58.60
CA VAL A 345 -42.11 -27.84 -59.10
C VAL A 345 -42.33 -28.56 -60.43
N VAL A 346 -41.69 -28.08 -61.48
CA VAL A 346 -41.70 -28.70 -62.83
C VAL A 346 -40.42 -29.47 -63.14
N ALA A 347 -39.33 -29.14 -62.42
CA ALA A 347 -38.02 -29.76 -62.51
C ALA A 347 -37.39 -29.84 -61.12
N SER A 348 -36.65 -30.90 -60.83
CA SER A 348 -35.80 -30.94 -59.63
C SER A 348 -34.61 -31.87 -59.85
N SER A 349 -33.47 -31.56 -59.23
CA SER A 349 -32.35 -32.48 -59.07
C SER A 349 -32.67 -33.64 -58.10
N ASN A 350 -33.76 -33.52 -57.33
CA ASN A 350 -34.26 -34.57 -56.45
C ASN A 350 -35.62 -35.11 -56.95
N PRO A 351 -35.70 -36.38 -57.38
CA PRO A 351 -36.94 -36.98 -57.89
C PRO A 351 -38.11 -37.02 -56.89
N ARG A 352 -37.85 -36.83 -55.59
CA ARG A 352 -38.92 -36.78 -54.57
C ARG A 352 -39.78 -35.51 -54.68
N ASP A 353 -39.23 -34.43 -55.21
CA ASP A 353 -39.92 -33.13 -55.31
C ASP A 353 -40.98 -33.13 -56.43
N LEU A 354 -40.92 -34.10 -57.35
CA LEU A 354 -41.84 -34.25 -58.48
C LEU A 354 -43.02 -35.20 -58.19
N ARG A 355 -43.13 -35.70 -56.95
CA ARG A 355 -44.18 -36.65 -56.58
C ARG A 355 -45.54 -35.94 -56.44
N PRO A 356 -46.67 -36.61 -56.77
CA PRO A 356 -48.00 -36.06 -56.52
C PRO A 356 -48.18 -35.73 -55.02
N GLY A 357 -48.62 -34.51 -54.73
CA GLY A 357 -48.74 -34.00 -53.35
C GLY A 357 -47.48 -33.31 -52.80
N ALA A 358 -46.47 -33.07 -53.64
CA ALA A 358 -45.35 -32.20 -53.28
C ALA A 358 -45.82 -30.78 -52.90
N PRO A 359 -45.12 -30.11 -51.95
CA PRO A 359 -45.49 -28.77 -51.51
C PRO A 359 -45.38 -27.76 -52.64
N THR A 360 -46.28 -26.78 -52.64
CA THR A 360 -46.20 -25.60 -53.51
C THR A 360 -45.49 -24.47 -52.78
N TYR A 361 -44.79 -23.62 -53.53
CA TYR A 361 -43.92 -22.58 -52.99
C TYR A 361 -44.48 -21.15 -53.22
N GLU A 362 -45.76 -21.02 -53.54
CA GLU A 362 -46.41 -19.74 -53.82
C GLU A 362 -46.26 -18.72 -52.68
N SER A 363 -46.30 -19.18 -51.43
CA SER A 363 -46.17 -18.34 -50.23
C SER A 363 -44.72 -17.99 -49.88
N ALA A 364 -43.73 -18.67 -50.49
CA ALA A 364 -42.32 -18.50 -50.16
C ALA A 364 -41.85 -17.07 -50.53
N PRO A 365 -41.20 -16.35 -49.60
CA PRO A 365 -40.70 -14.99 -49.86
C PRO A 365 -39.80 -14.90 -51.09
N TYR A 366 -38.83 -15.82 -51.24
CA TYR A 366 -37.92 -15.83 -52.38
C TYR A 366 -38.65 -16.03 -53.72
N PHE A 367 -39.72 -16.83 -53.74
CA PHE A 367 -40.54 -17.07 -54.94
C PHE A 367 -41.31 -15.82 -55.34
N ARG A 368 -42.01 -15.17 -54.39
CA ARG A 368 -42.77 -13.94 -54.66
C ARG A 368 -41.86 -12.80 -55.16
N GLN A 369 -40.66 -12.68 -54.59
CA GLN A 369 -39.68 -11.69 -55.02
C GLN A 369 -39.19 -11.96 -56.46
N SER A 370 -38.91 -13.23 -56.78
CA SER A 370 -38.56 -13.68 -58.13
C SER A 370 -39.69 -13.48 -59.13
N MET A 371 -40.93 -13.80 -58.79
CA MET A 371 -42.08 -13.55 -59.66
C MET A 371 -42.32 -12.05 -59.92
N ALA A 372 -41.96 -11.17 -58.97
CA ALA A 372 -41.95 -9.72 -59.16
C ALA A 372 -40.78 -9.22 -60.04
N GLY A 373 -39.87 -10.11 -60.44
CA GLY A 373 -38.80 -9.84 -61.41
C GLY A 373 -37.43 -9.52 -60.81
N ALA A 374 -37.24 -9.67 -59.50
CA ALA A 374 -35.96 -9.47 -58.80
C ALA A 374 -35.43 -10.79 -58.22
N GLY A 375 -34.13 -10.95 -58.02
CA GLY A 375 -33.60 -12.13 -57.33
C GLY A 375 -34.15 -12.24 -55.89
N GLY A 376 -34.49 -13.44 -55.45
CA GLY A 376 -34.96 -13.71 -54.10
C GLY A 376 -33.93 -14.50 -53.30
N TYR A 377 -33.57 -14.02 -52.11
CA TYR A 377 -32.53 -14.57 -51.26
C TYR A 377 -33.06 -14.76 -49.84
N GLN A 378 -32.92 -15.96 -49.27
CA GLN A 378 -33.49 -16.26 -47.97
C GLN A 378 -32.67 -17.31 -47.21
N PHE A 379 -32.32 -16.98 -45.97
CA PHE A 379 -31.89 -17.97 -44.98
C PHE A 379 -33.12 -18.66 -44.39
N VAL A 380 -33.08 -19.99 -44.35
CA VAL A 380 -34.16 -20.84 -43.85
C VAL A 380 -33.63 -21.67 -42.69
N PHE A 381 -34.39 -21.63 -41.60
CA PHE A 381 -34.14 -22.38 -40.39
C PHE A 381 -35.38 -23.20 -40.04
N ASP A 382 -35.20 -24.51 -39.88
CA ASP A 382 -36.23 -25.40 -39.33
C ASP A 382 -35.64 -26.18 -38.16
N ALA A 383 -36.04 -25.78 -36.95
CA ALA A 383 -35.59 -26.41 -35.71
C ALA A 383 -36.04 -27.86 -35.58
N ALA A 384 -37.21 -28.23 -36.12
CA ALA A 384 -37.77 -29.57 -36.02
C ALA A 384 -37.08 -30.54 -36.97
N ALA A 385 -36.71 -30.05 -38.16
CA ALA A 385 -35.98 -30.82 -39.17
C ALA A 385 -34.45 -30.73 -39.01
N GLY A 386 -33.93 -29.80 -38.21
CA GLY A 386 -32.50 -29.51 -38.09
C GLY A 386 -31.90 -28.96 -39.39
N LEU A 387 -32.70 -28.24 -40.17
CA LEU A 387 -32.30 -27.74 -41.50
C LEU A 387 -31.83 -26.29 -41.42
N HIS A 388 -30.57 -26.07 -41.79
CA HIS A 388 -29.94 -24.75 -41.95
C HIS A 388 -29.60 -24.57 -43.43
N GLU A 389 -30.45 -23.87 -44.19
CA GLU A 389 -30.29 -23.73 -45.64
C GLU A 389 -30.26 -22.25 -46.07
N TYR A 390 -29.54 -21.97 -47.14
CA TYR A 390 -29.62 -20.72 -47.89
C TYR A 390 -30.29 -20.97 -49.24
N HIS A 391 -31.36 -20.23 -49.54
CA HIS A 391 -32.16 -20.35 -50.76
C HIS A 391 -31.91 -19.12 -51.63
N ALA A 392 -31.41 -19.34 -52.85
CA ALA A 392 -31.26 -18.31 -53.86
C ALA A 392 -32.19 -18.61 -55.04
N SER A 393 -32.86 -17.58 -55.55
CA SER A 393 -33.84 -17.72 -56.62
C SER A 393 -33.75 -16.58 -57.62
N GLN A 394 -34.05 -16.88 -58.89
CA GLN A 394 -34.03 -15.91 -59.98
C GLN A 394 -35.22 -16.11 -60.94
N PRO A 395 -35.79 -15.00 -61.47
CA PRO A 395 -36.86 -15.08 -62.46
C PRO A 395 -36.40 -15.70 -63.77
N ILE A 396 -37.15 -16.67 -64.26
CA ILE A 396 -37.01 -17.20 -65.61
C ILE A 396 -37.97 -16.43 -66.50
N ARG A 397 -37.42 -15.76 -67.53
CA ARG A 397 -38.20 -14.93 -68.44
C ARG A 397 -38.50 -15.66 -69.74
N ALA A 398 -39.74 -15.55 -70.20
CA ALA A 398 -40.17 -15.97 -71.52
C ALA A 398 -39.59 -15.03 -72.61
N ALA A 399 -39.75 -15.42 -73.88
CA ALA A 399 -39.23 -14.64 -75.01
C ALA A 399 -39.84 -13.22 -75.11
N ASP A 400 -41.04 -13.02 -74.55
CA ASP A 400 -41.75 -11.75 -74.46
C ASP A 400 -41.32 -10.88 -73.25
N GLY A 401 -40.38 -11.36 -72.43
CA GLY A 401 -39.86 -10.68 -71.25
C GLY A 401 -40.69 -10.87 -69.96
N ARG A 402 -41.86 -11.51 -70.03
CA ARG A 402 -42.66 -11.87 -68.84
C ARG A 402 -41.95 -12.93 -68.01
N VAL A 403 -42.13 -12.86 -66.69
CA VAL A 403 -41.64 -13.91 -65.78
C VAL A 403 -42.54 -15.14 -65.94
N ALA A 404 -41.99 -16.24 -66.43
CA ALA A 404 -42.69 -17.49 -66.70
C ALA A 404 -42.59 -18.49 -65.52
N GLY A 405 -41.58 -18.31 -64.67
CA GLY A 405 -41.32 -19.14 -63.51
C GLY A 405 -40.06 -18.70 -62.78
N VAL A 406 -39.58 -19.53 -61.86
CA VAL A 406 -38.46 -19.21 -60.97
C VAL A 406 -37.49 -20.39 -60.92
N ALA A 407 -36.20 -20.12 -61.10
CA ALA A 407 -35.14 -21.07 -60.78
C ALA A 407 -34.75 -20.92 -59.32
N VAL A 408 -34.55 -22.02 -58.61
CA VAL A 408 -34.13 -22.02 -57.20
C VAL A 408 -32.97 -22.98 -57.01
N LEU A 409 -31.95 -22.54 -56.28
CA LEU A 409 -30.88 -23.39 -55.74
C LEU A 409 -30.86 -23.24 -54.22
N THR A 410 -30.69 -24.36 -53.50
CA THR A 410 -30.57 -24.37 -52.04
C THR A 410 -29.23 -24.94 -51.62
N LYS A 411 -28.58 -24.33 -50.62
CA LYS A 411 -27.29 -24.77 -50.08
C LYS A 411 -27.38 -25.00 -48.58
N SER A 412 -26.84 -26.14 -48.13
CA SER A 412 -26.72 -26.43 -46.70
C SER A 412 -25.64 -25.55 -46.06
N LEU A 413 -25.90 -25.07 -44.86
CA LEU A 413 -24.96 -24.28 -44.05
C LEU A 413 -24.26 -25.13 -42.99
N GLU A 414 -24.34 -26.47 -43.06
CA GLU A 414 -23.68 -27.38 -42.11
C GLU A 414 -22.16 -27.16 -42.04
N LEU A 415 -21.50 -26.96 -43.18
CA LEU A 415 -20.05 -26.69 -43.21
C LEU A 415 -19.71 -25.38 -42.51
N PHE A 416 -20.53 -24.34 -42.71
CA PHE A 416 -20.38 -23.09 -41.99
C PHE A 416 -20.57 -23.29 -40.49
N GLU A 417 -21.56 -24.09 -40.06
CA GLU A 417 -21.74 -24.44 -38.65
C GLU A 417 -20.52 -25.16 -38.06
N VAL A 418 -19.89 -26.05 -38.83
CA VAL A 418 -18.63 -26.72 -38.44
C VAL A 418 -17.49 -25.71 -38.32
N ASP A 419 -17.36 -24.77 -39.26
CA ASP A 419 -16.34 -23.71 -39.22
C ASP A 419 -16.47 -22.89 -37.92
N LEU A 420 -17.70 -22.58 -37.48
CA LEU A 420 -17.94 -21.83 -36.24
C LEU A 420 -17.42 -22.55 -34.99
N ARG A 421 -17.48 -23.88 -34.95
CA ARG A 421 -17.00 -24.68 -33.79
C ARG A 421 -15.49 -24.57 -33.57
N HIS A 422 -14.73 -24.14 -34.57
CA HIS A 422 -13.28 -23.97 -34.47
C HIS A 422 -12.86 -22.62 -33.88
N TYR A 423 -13.81 -21.70 -33.66
CA TYR A 423 -13.52 -20.44 -33.00
C TYR A 423 -13.63 -20.59 -31.48
N ASP A 424 -12.63 -20.09 -30.76
CA ASP A 424 -12.61 -20.10 -29.29
C ASP A 424 -13.60 -19.10 -28.66
N ARG A 425 -14.12 -18.15 -29.46
CA ARG A 425 -14.92 -17.01 -29.00
C ARG A 425 -16.40 -17.25 -29.23
N PRO A 426 -17.30 -16.85 -28.30
CA PRO A 426 -18.73 -16.96 -28.51
C PRO A 426 -19.18 -16.20 -29.75
N TYR A 427 -19.77 -16.93 -30.68
CA TYR A 427 -20.34 -16.43 -31.90
C TYR A 427 -21.81 -16.85 -31.99
N PHE A 428 -22.64 -16.00 -32.58
CA PHE A 428 -24.06 -16.25 -32.80
C PHE A 428 -24.44 -15.82 -34.21
N PHE A 429 -25.02 -16.72 -34.99
CA PHE A 429 -25.81 -16.38 -36.15
C PHE A 429 -27.26 -16.27 -35.71
N ILE A 430 -27.84 -15.10 -35.93
CA ILE A 430 -29.18 -14.79 -35.47
C ILE A 430 -30.12 -14.49 -36.63
N ASP A 431 -31.37 -14.86 -36.43
CA ASP A 431 -32.48 -14.45 -37.28
C ASP A 431 -32.77 -12.93 -37.13
N PRO A 432 -33.66 -12.35 -37.97
CA PRO A 432 -34.03 -10.93 -37.88
C PRO A 432 -34.66 -10.52 -36.54
N GLN A 433 -35.21 -11.47 -35.79
CA GLN A 433 -35.85 -11.25 -34.49
C GLN A 433 -34.82 -11.23 -33.34
N GLY A 434 -33.61 -11.77 -33.56
CA GLY A 434 -32.55 -11.86 -32.57
C GLY A 434 -32.44 -13.22 -31.88
N VAL A 435 -33.05 -14.26 -32.46
CA VAL A 435 -32.96 -15.64 -31.96
C VAL A 435 -31.68 -16.29 -32.49
N VAL A 436 -30.96 -16.97 -31.61
CA VAL A 436 -29.74 -17.71 -31.97
C VAL A 436 -30.10 -18.99 -32.72
N VAL A 437 -29.67 -19.05 -33.98
CA VAL A 437 -29.93 -20.15 -34.91
C VAL A 437 -28.70 -21.04 -35.10
N MET A 438 -27.50 -20.47 -35.21
CA MET A 438 -26.24 -21.24 -35.23
C MET A 438 -25.23 -20.61 -34.27
N THR A 439 -24.49 -21.44 -33.53
CA THR A 439 -23.51 -20.95 -32.56
C THR A 439 -22.49 -22.03 -32.21
N ASN A 440 -21.30 -21.63 -31.80
CA ASN A 440 -20.31 -22.51 -31.16
C ASN A 440 -20.53 -22.66 -29.65
N ARG A 441 -21.62 -22.10 -29.11
CA ARG A 441 -22.06 -22.18 -27.71
C ARG A 441 -23.39 -22.93 -27.62
N PRO A 442 -23.38 -24.27 -27.41
CA PRO A 442 -24.61 -25.07 -27.40
C PRO A 442 -25.64 -24.62 -26.35
N ASP A 443 -25.17 -24.02 -25.25
CA ASP A 443 -25.99 -23.45 -24.18
C ASP A 443 -26.78 -22.19 -24.59
N ALA A 444 -26.38 -21.55 -25.70
CA ALA A 444 -27.02 -20.34 -26.22
C ALA A 444 -27.95 -20.60 -27.41
N LEU A 445 -27.98 -21.82 -27.94
CA LEU A 445 -28.85 -22.16 -29.07
C LEU A 445 -30.32 -21.96 -28.69
N HIS A 446 -31.09 -21.32 -29.57
CA HIS A 446 -32.51 -20.95 -29.35
C HIS A 446 -32.75 -20.01 -28.15
N ARG A 447 -31.72 -19.33 -27.65
CA ARG A 447 -31.89 -18.15 -26.79
C ARG A 447 -32.11 -16.91 -27.62
N THR A 448 -32.76 -15.91 -27.04
CA THR A 448 -32.88 -14.58 -27.62
C THR A 448 -31.69 -13.70 -27.18
N LEU A 449 -31.13 -12.92 -28.10
CA LEU A 449 -30.12 -11.93 -27.72
C LEU A 449 -30.73 -10.76 -26.96
N TRP A 450 -31.93 -10.31 -27.32
CA TRP A 450 -32.64 -9.18 -26.68
C TRP A 450 -34.13 -9.51 -26.49
N PRO A 451 -34.86 -8.74 -25.66
CA PRO A 451 -36.26 -9.03 -25.36
C PRO A 451 -37.14 -8.96 -26.62
N LEU A 452 -38.00 -9.96 -26.82
CA LEU A 452 -38.95 -10.00 -27.92
C LEU A 452 -40.30 -9.37 -27.53
N PRO A 453 -40.98 -8.68 -28.47
CA PRO A 453 -42.38 -8.30 -28.29
C PRO A 453 -43.26 -9.55 -28.04
N PRO A 454 -44.33 -9.45 -27.22
CA PRO A 454 -45.17 -10.60 -26.86
C PRO A 454 -45.73 -11.38 -28.07
N ASP A 455 -46.18 -10.66 -29.09
CA ASP A 455 -46.76 -11.25 -30.30
C ASP A 455 -45.70 -12.02 -31.12
N THR A 456 -44.51 -11.43 -31.24
CA THR A 456 -43.35 -12.06 -31.91
C THR A 456 -42.91 -13.31 -31.16
N LYS A 457 -42.80 -13.23 -29.82
CA LYS A 457 -42.41 -14.36 -28.97
C LYS A 457 -43.35 -15.56 -29.14
N ALA A 458 -44.66 -15.33 -29.21
CA ALA A 458 -45.65 -16.40 -29.42
C ALA A 458 -45.56 -17.03 -30.82
N SER A 459 -45.15 -16.25 -31.84
CA SER A 459 -44.88 -16.78 -33.19
C SER A 459 -43.62 -17.64 -33.21
N VAL A 460 -42.50 -17.09 -32.73
CA VAL A 460 -41.19 -17.76 -32.69
C VAL A 460 -41.23 -19.03 -31.86
N SER A 461 -41.90 -19.02 -30.70
CA SER A 461 -42.01 -20.21 -29.86
C SER A 461 -42.80 -21.35 -30.52
N ARG A 462 -43.73 -21.04 -31.44
CA ARG A 462 -44.45 -22.06 -32.21
C ARG A 462 -43.58 -22.66 -33.31
N GLU A 463 -42.67 -21.87 -33.87
CA GLU A 463 -41.76 -22.27 -34.94
C GLU A 463 -40.58 -23.09 -34.42
N ILE A 464 -40.00 -22.71 -33.28
CA ILE A 464 -38.79 -23.33 -32.70
C ILE A 464 -39.14 -24.40 -31.65
N GLY A 465 -40.38 -24.41 -31.15
CA GLY A 465 -40.87 -25.33 -30.13
C GLY A 465 -40.40 -24.99 -28.71
N LYS A 466 -39.09 -25.04 -28.45
CA LYS A 466 -38.51 -24.76 -27.12
C LYS A 466 -37.59 -23.52 -27.17
N LEU A 467 -38.22 -22.34 -27.11
CA LEU A 467 -37.53 -21.06 -26.99
C LEU A 467 -37.10 -20.81 -25.52
N ASP A 468 -35.82 -20.54 -25.28
CA ASP A 468 -35.35 -20.02 -24.00
C ASP A 468 -35.37 -18.48 -24.04
N ASP A 469 -36.50 -17.91 -23.62
CA ASP A 469 -36.74 -16.45 -23.62
C ASP A 469 -36.04 -15.73 -22.46
N ARG A 470 -34.84 -16.17 -22.07
CA ARG A 470 -33.97 -15.42 -21.17
C ARG A 470 -32.99 -14.61 -22.02
N PRO A 471 -33.34 -13.34 -22.33
CA PRO A 471 -32.53 -12.53 -23.23
C PRO A 471 -31.12 -12.34 -22.67
N MET A 472 -30.12 -12.42 -23.56
CA MET A 472 -28.72 -12.25 -23.19
C MET A 472 -28.34 -10.77 -22.95
N LEU A 473 -29.09 -9.84 -23.54
CA LEU A 473 -28.90 -8.39 -23.50
C LEU A 473 -30.23 -7.68 -23.23
N ASP A 474 -30.16 -6.45 -22.70
CA ASP A 474 -31.35 -5.65 -22.39
C ASP A 474 -31.97 -4.97 -23.62
N HIS A 475 -31.19 -4.75 -24.67
CA HIS A 475 -31.59 -4.01 -25.87
C HIS A 475 -30.87 -4.53 -27.12
N GLU A 476 -31.47 -4.26 -28.28
CA GLU A 476 -30.89 -4.61 -29.57
C GLU A 476 -29.59 -3.84 -29.85
N VAL A 477 -28.60 -4.56 -30.40
CA VAL A 477 -27.31 -4.00 -30.81
C VAL A 477 -27.30 -3.83 -32.33
N VAL A 478 -26.98 -2.64 -32.81
CA VAL A 478 -26.97 -2.32 -34.24
C VAL A 478 -25.60 -2.58 -34.90
N ASP A 479 -24.50 -2.22 -34.22
CA ASP A 479 -23.14 -2.35 -34.75
C ASP A 479 -22.14 -2.84 -33.69
N GLY A 480 -21.66 -1.97 -32.81
CA GLY A 480 -20.73 -2.35 -31.75
C GLY A 480 -21.00 -1.61 -30.45
N THR A 481 -21.12 -2.32 -29.34
CA THR A 481 -21.33 -1.69 -28.03
C THR A 481 -20.70 -2.51 -26.90
N TRP A 482 -20.45 -1.86 -25.78
CA TRP A 482 -20.09 -2.53 -24.53
C TRP A 482 -21.38 -2.83 -23.76
N ALA A 483 -21.68 -4.09 -23.52
CA ALA A 483 -22.87 -4.52 -22.81
C ALA A 483 -22.58 -5.64 -21.81
N THR A 484 -23.45 -5.83 -20.83
CA THR A 484 -23.37 -6.96 -19.91
C THR A 484 -24.18 -8.11 -20.47
N VAL A 485 -23.57 -9.28 -20.61
CA VAL A 485 -24.19 -10.53 -21.05
C VAL A 485 -24.00 -11.57 -19.96
N ASP A 486 -25.10 -12.14 -19.47
CA ASP A 486 -25.09 -13.18 -18.42
C ASP A 486 -24.17 -12.82 -17.21
N ASN A 487 -24.27 -11.56 -16.73
CA ASN A 487 -23.44 -10.95 -15.66
C ASN A 487 -21.97 -10.66 -15.98
N GLU A 488 -21.52 -10.89 -17.22
CA GLU A 488 -20.17 -10.52 -17.66
C GLU A 488 -20.20 -9.36 -18.64
N ARG A 489 -19.32 -8.37 -18.46
CA ARG A 489 -19.21 -7.26 -19.40
C ARG A 489 -18.46 -7.72 -20.64
N ASN A 490 -19.05 -7.52 -21.80
CA ASN A 490 -18.57 -7.96 -23.11
C ASN A 490 -18.54 -6.78 -24.09
N TYR A 491 -17.62 -6.82 -25.04
CA TYR A 491 -17.77 -6.09 -26.28
C TYR A 491 -18.62 -6.93 -27.23
N VAL A 492 -19.76 -6.37 -27.63
CA VAL A 492 -20.69 -6.99 -28.56
C VAL A 492 -20.54 -6.31 -29.91
N ARG A 493 -20.32 -7.10 -30.97
CA ARG A 493 -20.25 -6.60 -32.33
C ARG A 493 -21.21 -7.41 -33.21
N ARG A 494 -22.00 -6.73 -34.03
CA ARG A 494 -22.96 -7.28 -34.98
C ARG A 494 -22.55 -6.92 -36.40
N ARG A 495 -22.73 -7.86 -37.33
CA ARG A 495 -22.58 -7.63 -38.77
C ARG A 495 -23.68 -8.39 -39.52
N PHE A 496 -24.43 -7.69 -40.37
CA PHE A 496 -25.47 -8.30 -41.20
C PHE A 496 -24.87 -9.18 -42.30
N ALA A 497 -25.53 -10.30 -42.59
CA ALA A 497 -25.23 -11.13 -43.75
C ALA A 497 -25.72 -10.46 -45.03
N GLU A 498 -25.03 -10.70 -46.15
CA GLU A 498 -25.37 -10.06 -47.43
C GLU A 498 -26.82 -10.37 -47.84
N HIS A 499 -27.47 -9.37 -48.44
CA HIS A 499 -28.85 -9.47 -48.95
C HIS A 499 -29.93 -9.92 -47.94
N SER A 500 -29.68 -9.84 -46.63
CA SER A 500 -30.64 -10.31 -45.61
C SER A 500 -30.68 -9.43 -44.36
N GLN A 501 -31.64 -9.70 -43.47
CA GLN A 501 -31.70 -9.12 -42.11
C GLN A 501 -31.10 -10.06 -41.06
N TRP A 502 -30.55 -11.20 -41.49
CA TRP A 502 -29.82 -12.12 -40.63
C TRP A 502 -28.46 -11.51 -40.30
N SER A 503 -27.92 -11.87 -39.15
CA SER A 503 -26.66 -11.25 -38.71
C SER A 503 -25.81 -12.16 -37.85
N LEU A 504 -24.52 -11.91 -37.94
CA LEU A 504 -23.49 -12.45 -37.08
C LEU A 504 -23.36 -11.54 -35.86
N VAL A 505 -23.14 -12.14 -34.70
CA VAL A 505 -22.81 -11.45 -33.46
C VAL A 505 -21.64 -12.16 -32.80
N ILE A 506 -20.63 -11.40 -32.39
CA ILE A 506 -19.51 -11.89 -31.57
C ILE A 506 -19.53 -11.21 -30.21
N LEU A 507 -19.27 -12.01 -29.15
CA LEU A 507 -19.06 -11.50 -27.81
C LEU A 507 -17.60 -11.66 -27.41
N LYS A 508 -16.97 -10.55 -27.01
CA LYS A 508 -15.60 -10.56 -26.50
C LYS A 508 -15.57 -10.11 -25.03
N PRO A 509 -15.24 -11.01 -24.09
CA PRO A 509 -15.20 -10.69 -22.66
C PRO A 509 -14.23 -9.56 -22.34
N THR A 510 -14.62 -8.67 -21.42
CA THR A 510 -13.78 -7.53 -20.97
C THR A 510 -12.70 -7.92 -19.97
N ARG A 511 -12.67 -9.18 -19.50
CA ARG A 511 -11.72 -9.66 -18.48
C ARG A 511 -10.26 -9.36 -18.83
N GLU A 512 -9.89 -9.35 -20.11
CA GLU A 512 -8.51 -9.03 -20.51
C GLU A 512 -8.24 -7.51 -20.58
N ILE A 513 -9.26 -6.63 -20.59
CA ILE A 513 -9.07 -5.17 -20.35
C ILE A 513 -8.54 -4.98 -18.93
N PHE A 514 -9.12 -5.69 -17.97
CA PHE A 514 -8.71 -5.59 -16.57
C PHE A 514 -7.25 -6.03 -16.37
N ALA A 515 -6.77 -7.03 -17.10
CA ALA A 515 -5.37 -7.47 -17.02
C ALA A 515 -4.38 -6.36 -17.43
N THR A 516 -4.68 -5.60 -18.50
CA THR A 516 -3.81 -4.49 -18.94
C THR A 516 -3.86 -3.28 -18.01
N ARG A 517 -5.04 -2.96 -17.46
CA ARG A 517 -5.17 -1.92 -16.43
C ARG A 517 -4.47 -2.30 -15.13
N PHE A 518 -4.53 -3.58 -14.76
CA PHE A 518 -3.83 -4.15 -13.62
C PHE A 518 -2.30 -4.00 -13.75
N LEU A 519 -1.73 -4.16 -14.95
CA LEU A 519 -0.32 -3.88 -15.18
C LEU A 519 0.05 -2.43 -14.83
N GLY A 520 -0.77 -1.44 -15.23
CA GLY A 520 -0.57 -0.04 -14.85
C GLY A 520 -0.63 0.18 -13.34
N ILE A 521 -1.54 -0.51 -12.66
CA ILE A 521 -1.65 -0.50 -11.19
C ILE A 521 -0.39 -1.09 -10.54
N VAL A 522 0.11 -2.24 -11.02
CA VAL A 522 1.33 -2.88 -10.50
C VAL A 522 2.55 -1.98 -10.68
N ILE A 523 2.71 -1.35 -11.85
CA ILE A 523 3.79 -0.39 -12.11
C ILE A 523 3.71 0.78 -11.12
N THR A 524 2.51 1.35 -10.93
CA THR A 524 2.28 2.45 -9.98
C THR A 524 2.62 2.04 -8.55
N LEU A 525 2.25 0.82 -8.15
CA LEU A 525 2.56 0.27 -6.85
C LEU A 525 4.07 0.13 -6.63
N LEU A 526 4.80 -0.44 -7.59
CA LEU A 526 6.25 -0.61 -7.50
C LEU A 526 6.97 0.73 -7.39
N VAL A 527 6.58 1.72 -8.20
CA VAL A 527 7.12 3.08 -8.12
C VAL A 527 6.81 3.73 -6.77
N THR A 528 5.60 3.50 -6.23
CA THR A 528 5.22 4.02 -4.92
C THR A 528 6.05 3.39 -3.79
N ILE A 529 6.21 2.06 -3.80
CA ILE A 529 7.03 1.33 -2.83
C ILE A 529 8.49 1.81 -2.88
N MET A 530 9.07 1.91 -4.07
CA MET A 530 10.45 2.38 -4.27
C MET A 530 10.63 3.81 -3.75
N THR A 531 9.67 4.69 -4.02
CA THR A 531 9.67 6.08 -3.53
C THR A 531 9.56 6.14 -2.01
N LEU A 532 8.68 5.33 -1.41
CA LEU A 532 8.52 5.27 0.04
C LEU A 532 9.79 4.74 0.73
N ILE A 533 10.42 3.70 0.18
CA ILE A 533 11.69 3.16 0.68
C ILE A 533 12.78 4.24 0.63
N TYR A 534 12.92 4.95 -0.49
CA TYR A 534 13.87 6.05 -0.64
C TYR A 534 13.64 7.16 0.41
N LEU A 535 12.39 7.60 0.58
CA LEU A 535 12.04 8.67 1.52
C LEU A 535 12.28 8.26 2.98
N LEU A 536 11.90 7.02 3.35
CA LEU A 536 12.16 6.49 4.69
C LEU A 536 13.66 6.31 4.94
N GLY A 537 14.41 5.84 3.95
CA GLY A 537 15.88 5.71 4.03
C GLY A 537 16.55 7.07 4.22
N LYS A 538 16.17 8.07 3.43
CA LYS A 538 16.66 9.46 3.55
C LYS A 538 16.36 10.06 4.93
N GLY A 539 15.16 9.81 5.46
CA GLY A 539 14.76 10.27 6.80
C GLY A 539 15.59 9.66 7.92
N ARG A 540 15.97 8.37 7.81
CA ARG A 540 16.87 7.70 8.76
C ARG A 540 18.28 8.30 8.70
N TRP A 541 18.84 8.44 7.50
CA TRP A 541 20.19 8.96 7.30
C TRP A 541 20.36 10.35 7.93
N VAL A 542 19.45 11.30 7.67
CA VAL A 542 19.54 12.66 8.25
C VAL A 542 19.35 12.65 9.77
N ARG A 543 18.53 11.74 10.31
CA ARG A 543 18.35 11.63 11.76
C ARG A 543 19.63 11.13 12.43
N ASP A 544 20.25 10.11 11.86
CA ASP A 544 21.44 9.49 12.42
C ASP A 544 22.64 10.45 12.36
N ASP A 545 22.72 11.28 11.30
CA ASP A 545 23.66 12.40 11.15
C ASP A 545 23.50 13.44 12.28
N VAL A 546 22.28 13.92 12.53
CA VAL A 546 22.00 14.90 13.60
C VAL A 546 22.27 14.32 15.00
N LEU A 547 22.00 13.02 15.21
CA LEU A 547 22.29 12.35 16.47
C LEU A 547 23.81 12.20 16.69
N ALA A 548 24.59 11.98 15.62
CA ALA A 548 26.04 11.96 15.69
C ALA A 548 26.60 13.33 16.06
N ASP A 549 26.15 14.41 15.39
CA ASP A 549 26.54 15.79 15.69
C ASP A 549 26.26 16.16 17.16
N ASN A 550 25.06 15.83 17.66
CA ASN A 550 24.69 16.11 19.05
C ASN A 550 25.56 15.32 20.06
N ARG A 551 25.96 14.09 19.75
CA ARG A 551 26.85 13.30 20.62
C ARG A 551 28.24 13.92 20.70
N ILE A 552 28.81 14.31 19.57
CA ILE A 552 30.11 14.99 19.51
C ILE A 552 30.04 16.28 20.33
N ARG A 553 29.00 17.09 20.15
CA ARG A 553 28.84 18.34 20.90
C ARG A 553 28.73 18.12 22.40
N MET A 554 27.99 17.11 22.84
CA MET A 554 27.87 16.77 24.27
C MET A 554 29.20 16.27 24.84
N GLN A 555 29.99 15.52 24.07
CA GLN A 555 31.33 15.10 24.50
C GLN A 555 32.28 16.29 24.65
N GLU A 556 32.31 17.21 23.68
CA GLU A 556 33.09 18.45 23.77
C GLU A 556 32.71 19.28 25.02
N LEU A 557 31.41 19.48 25.27
CA LEU A 557 30.91 20.20 26.44
C LEU A 557 31.31 19.50 27.74
N THR A 558 31.20 18.18 27.79
CA THR A 558 31.57 17.40 28.99
C THR A 558 33.08 17.47 29.25
N GLN A 559 33.89 17.45 28.19
CA GLN A 559 35.35 17.57 28.29
C GLN A 559 35.77 18.97 28.75
N ASP A 560 35.16 20.03 28.20
CA ASP A 560 35.41 21.43 28.61
C ASP A 560 35.00 21.67 30.07
N LEU A 561 33.86 21.11 30.51
CA LEU A 561 33.44 21.16 31.91
C LEU A 561 34.39 20.39 32.83
N GLY A 562 34.87 19.22 32.42
CA GLY A 562 35.86 18.46 33.17
C GLY A 562 37.17 19.21 33.34
N ALA A 563 37.65 19.87 32.27
CA ALA A 563 38.84 20.71 32.33
C ALA A 563 38.67 21.90 33.30
N LYS A 564 37.52 22.59 33.25
CA LYS A 564 37.20 23.73 34.14
C LYS A 564 36.95 23.36 35.60
N ALA A 565 36.62 22.10 35.88
CA ALA A 565 36.38 21.59 37.22
C ALA A 565 37.64 21.01 37.92
N SER A 566 38.81 21.08 37.29
CA SER A 566 40.07 20.51 37.81
C SER A 566 40.96 21.50 38.58
N THR A 567 40.62 22.78 38.56
CA THR A 567 41.39 23.86 39.21
C THR A 567 40.59 24.60 40.27
N ASP A 568 41.26 25.12 41.28
CA ASP A 568 40.68 26.04 42.27
C ASP A 568 40.47 27.43 41.65
N ALA A 569 39.26 27.97 41.78
CA ALA A 569 38.86 29.20 41.09
C ALA A 569 39.60 30.46 41.58
N LEU A 570 40.10 30.47 42.83
CA LEU A 570 40.81 31.61 43.40
C LEU A 570 42.30 31.57 43.03
N THR A 571 42.95 30.43 43.23
CA THR A 571 44.42 30.30 43.12
C THR A 571 44.90 29.85 41.75
N GLY A 572 44.03 29.24 40.94
CA GLY A 572 44.39 28.63 39.65
C GLY A 572 45.20 27.34 39.76
N LEU A 573 45.49 26.87 40.98
CA LEU A 573 46.12 25.56 41.23
C LEU A 573 45.14 24.42 40.93
N HIS A 574 45.65 23.19 40.86
CA HIS A 574 44.79 22.01 40.92
C HIS A 574 43.96 22.01 42.21
N ASN A 575 42.74 21.52 42.14
CA ASN A 575 41.89 21.38 43.33
C ASN A 575 42.02 19.98 43.95
N ARG A 576 41.39 19.80 45.11
CA ARG A 576 41.33 18.52 45.84
C ARG A 576 40.92 17.33 44.97
N LEU A 577 39.93 17.49 44.09
CA LEU A 577 39.49 16.40 43.20
C LEU A 577 40.61 15.93 42.26
N SER A 578 41.37 16.87 41.70
CA SER A 578 42.51 16.55 40.83
C SER A 578 43.68 15.95 41.61
N PHE A 579 43.87 16.38 42.86
CA PHE A 579 44.85 15.75 43.75
C PHE A 579 44.49 14.29 44.05
N ASP A 580 43.26 14.00 44.45
CA ASP A 580 42.83 12.63 44.80
C ASP A 580 43.01 11.66 43.63
N GLN A 581 42.70 12.11 42.40
CA GLN A 581 42.93 11.35 41.17
C GLN A 581 44.41 11.09 40.90
N THR A 582 45.25 12.11 41.08
CA THR A 582 46.70 12.02 40.84
C THR A 582 47.36 11.12 41.89
N LEU A 583 46.98 11.26 43.16
CA LEU A 583 47.46 10.43 44.26
C LEU A 583 47.17 8.94 44.01
N ALA A 584 45.95 8.58 43.63
CA ALA A 584 45.60 7.20 43.32
C ALA A 584 46.46 6.62 42.17
N SER A 585 46.73 7.42 41.13
CA SER A 585 47.56 6.98 40.01
C SER A 585 49.03 6.79 40.39
N GLU A 586 49.57 7.68 41.23
CA GLU A 586 50.97 7.63 41.66
C GLU A 586 51.21 6.57 42.75
N MET A 587 50.24 6.26 43.60
CA MET A 587 50.31 5.12 44.53
C MET A 587 50.43 3.79 43.76
N VAL A 588 49.58 3.57 42.75
CA VAL A 588 49.67 2.36 41.89
C VAL A 588 51.02 2.27 41.17
N ARG A 589 51.55 3.42 40.73
CA ARG A 589 52.86 3.50 40.09
C ARG A 589 54.00 3.21 41.07
N SER A 590 53.95 3.80 42.25
CA SER A 590 54.90 3.61 43.34
C SER A 590 54.95 2.16 43.77
N GLU A 591 53.79 1.52 43.94
CA GLU A 591 53.67 0.09 44.26
C GLU A 591 54.26 -0.80 43.17
N ARG A 592 53.95 -0.52 41.90
CA ARG A 592 54.43 -1.33 40.76
C ARG A 592 55.95 -1.26 40.58
N TYR A 593 56.54 -0.08 40.74
CA TYR A 593 57.95 0.17 40.41
C TYR A 593 58.87 0.25 41.64
N GLY A 594 58.33 0.13 42.86
CA GLY A 594 59.09 0.25 44.10
C GLY A 594 59.73 1.64 44.30
N THR A 595 59.16 2.68 43.68
CA THR A 595 59.70 4.06 43.76
C THR A 595 59.08 4.80 44.95
N PRO A 596 59.84 5.58 45.73
CA PRO A 596 59.29 6.26 46.90
C PRO A 596 58.30 7.35 46.50
N LEU A 597 57.23 7.51 47.28
CA LEU A 597 56.21 8.54 47.11
C LEU A 597 56.03 9.27 48.44
N SER A 598 56.10 10.59 48.44
CA SER A 598 55.88 11.40 49.65
C SER A 598 54.83 12.48 49.43
N LEU A 599 54.24 12.91 50.54
CA LEU A 599 53.21 13.92 50.63
C LEU A 599 53.67 15.02 51.58
N ILE A 600 53.44 16.27 51.20
CA ILE A 600 53.67 17.45 52.05
C ILE A 600 52.35 18.19 52.15
N LEU A 601 51.76 18.22 53.34
CA LEU A 601 50.60 19.05 53.65
C LEU A 601 51.09 20.35 54.31
N CYS A 602 50.62 21.49 53.79
CA CYS A 602 51.04 22.82 54.18
C CYS A 602 49.82 23.64 54.60
N ASP A 603 49.94 24.40 55.68
CA ASP A 603 48.90 25.33 56.12
C ASP A 603 49.51 26.65 56.59
N ILE A 604 48.84 27.76 56.23
CA ILE A 604 49.28 29.11 56.55
C ILE A 604 49.00 29.42 58.02
N ASP A 605 50.06 29.69 58.77
CA ASP A 605 49.97 29.96 60.20
C ASP A 605 49.16 31.24 60.49
N HIS A 606 48.19 31.13 61.39
CA HIS A 606 47.36 32.25 61.83
C HIS A 606 46.59 32.95 60.69
N PHE A 607 46.27 32.25 59.60
CA PHE A 607 45.56 32.86 58.46
C PHE A 607 44.21 33.48 58.84
N LYS A 608 43.46 32.89 59.78
CA LYS A 608 42.28 33.53 60.36
C LYS A 608 42.56 34.93 60.93
N ARG A 609 43.70 35.13 61.61
CA ARG A 609 44.10 36.45 62.14
C ARG A 609 44.40 37.43 61.01
N VAL A 610 44.99 36.97 59.92
CA VAL A 610 45.22 37.77 58.71
C VAL A 610 43.89 38.26 58.15
N ASN A 611 42.91 37.35 57.98
CA ASN A 611 41.57 37.70 57.53
C ASN A 611 40.84 38.67 58.48
N ASP A 612 40.90 38.40 59.79
CA ASP A 612 40.22 39.21 60.81
C ASP A 612 40.83 40.62 60.93
N THR A 613 42.12 40.79 60.62
CA THR A 613 42.86 42.06 60.76
C THR A 613 42.87 42.90 59.48
N PHE A 614 43.09 42.26 58.33
CA PHE A 614 43.30 42.93 57.05
C PHE A 614 42.15 42.71 56.04
N GLY A 615 41.15 41.92 56.44
CA GLY A 615 39.99 41.56 55.61
C GLY A 615 40.27 40.38 54.69
N HIS A 616 39.20 39.67 54.31
CA HIS A 616 39.28 38.48 53.46
C HIS A 616 39.97 38.71 52.10
N LEU A 617 39.84 39.91 51.52
CA LEU A 617 40.50 40.24 50.25
C LEU A 617 42.04 40.23 50.37
N ALA A 618 42.58 40.63 51.53
CA ALA A 618 44.01 40.57 51.78
C ALA A 618 44.48 39.12 51.97
N GLY A 619 43.69 38.29 52.66
CA GLY A 619 43.94 36.84 52.76
C GLY A 619 43.90 36.14 51.41
N ASP A 620 42.94 36.46 50.55
CA ASP A 620 42.85 35.93 49.18
C ASP A 620 44.11 36.26 48.36
N LYS A 621 44.65 37.48 48.48
CA LYS A 621 45.92 37.85 47.83
C LYS A 621 47.09 37.02 48.33
N VAL A 622 47.16 36.72 49.63
CA VAL A 622 48.19 35.83 50.20
C VAL A 622 48.11 34.43 49.58
N LEU A 623 46.91 33.87 49.46
CA LEU A 623 46.68 32.57 48.83
C LEU A 623 47.11 32.57 47.35
N VAL A 624 46.75 33.60 46.59
CA VAL A 624 47.13 33.74 45.17
C VAL A 624 48.64 33.92 45.00
N GLN A 625 49.28 34.70 45.87
CA GLN A 625 50.73 34.90 45.82
C GLN A 625 51.50 33.62 46.17
N LEU A 626 51.08 32.89 47.21
CA LEU A 626 51.63 31.58 47.54
C LEU A 626 51.47 30.58 46.39
N ALA A 627 50.28 30.54 45.79
CA ALA A 627 50.00 29.68 44.65
C ALA A 627 50.89 29.96 43.43
N ARG A 628 51.32 31.21 43.23
CA ARG A 628 52.28 31.57 42.17
C ARG A 628 53.73 31.31 42.55
N PHE A 629 54.04 31.41 43.84
CA PHE A 629 55.41 31.34 44.35
C PHE A 629 55.91 29.89 44.48
N VAL A 630 55.13 29.03 45.14
CA VAL A 630 55.49 27.65 45.48
C VAL A 630 55.86 26.78 44.26
N PRO A 631 55.16 26.86 43.10
CA PRO A 631 55.55 26.10 41.91
C PRO A 631 56.98 26.34 41.42
N ASN A 632 57.57 27.51 41.72
CA ASN A 632 58.95 27.82 41.32
C ASN A 632 60.01 27.20 42.25
N LEU A 633 59.59 26.63 43.38
CA LEU A 633 60.47 26.08 44.41
C LEU A 633 60.47 24.54 44.46
N ILE A 634 59.43 23.92 43.90
CA ILE A 634 59.25 22.47 43.76
C ILE A 634 59.68 22.00 42.36
N ARG A 635 59.78 20.69 42.16
CA ARG A 635 60.17 20.11 40.85
C ARG A 635 58.98 20.11 39.90
N THR A 636 59.26 20.08 38.60
CA THR A 636 58.23 19.91 37.57
C THR A 636 57.47 18.58 37.64
N THR A 637 58.04 17.59 38.33
CA THR A 637 57.42 16.27 38.57
C THR A 637 56.50 16.25 39.79
N ASP A 638 56.58 17.28 40.64
CA ASP A 638 55.77 17.37 41.86
C ASP A 638 54.39 17.93 41.50
N PHE A 639 53.34 17.41 42.13
CA PHE A 639 51.96 17.84 41.89
C PHE A 639 51.50 18.73 43.05
N PHE A 640 51.17 19.98 42.75
CA PHE A 640 50.75 20.98 43.74
C PHE A 640 49.29 21.36 43.58
N ALA A 641 48.54 21.27 44.68
CA ALA A 641 47.11 21.54 44.70
C ALA A 641 46.68 22.33 45.93
N ARG A 642 45.55 23.03 45.83
CA ARG A 642 44.84 23.58 46.98
C ARG A 642 43.96 22.50 47.60
N TRP A 643 44.22 22.19 48.86
CA TRP A 643 43.55 21.11 49.61
C TRP A 643 42.32 21.61 50.36
N GLY A 644 42.43 22.81 50.95
CA GLY A 644 41.41 23.42 51.80
C GLY A 644 41.38 24.95 51.69
N GLY A 645 40.79 25.61 52.69
CA GLY A 645 40.65 27.06 52.72
C GLY A 645 42.00 27.79 52.73
N GLU A 646 42.89 27.39 53.63
CA GLU A 646 44.26 27.92 53.80
C GLU A 646 45.34 26.82 53.66
N GLU A 647 44.93 25.65 53.17
CA GLU A 647 45.73 24.44 53.10
C GLU A 647 46.11 24.11 51.66
N PHE A 648 47.37 23.74 51.47
CA PHE A 648 47.93 23.30 50.20
C PHE A 648 48.61 21.95 50.38
N ILE A 649 48.72 21.21 49.28
CA ILE A 649 49.26 19.86 49.30
C ILE A 649 50.20 19.65 48.11
N VAL A 650 51.36 19.04 48.37
CA VAL A 650 52.34 18.67 47.35
C VAL A 650 52.50 17.15 47.37
N LEU A 651 52.24 16.50 46.25
CA LEU A 651 52.64 15.13 46.00
C LEU A 651 54.02 15.13 45.35
N ALA A 652 54.97 14.38 45.91
CA ALA A 652 56.36 14.32 45.44
C ALA A 652 56.73 12.89 45.01
N PRO A 653 56.42 12.48 43.76
CA PRO A 653 56.81 11.19 43.21
C PRO A 653 58.34 11.04 43.14
N GLY A 654 58.84 9.84 43.42
CA GLY A 654 60.27 9.53 43.40
C GLY A 654 61.07 10.15 44.55
N SER A 655 60.40 10.71 45.56
CA SER A 655 61.05 11.31 46.73
C SER A 655 60.67 10.56 48.01
N GLY A 656 61.67 10.10 48.77
CA GLY A 656 61.47 9.54 50.11
C GLY A 656 61.26 10.64 51.17
N GLY A 657 60.82 10.24 52.36
CA GLY A 657 60.47 11.11 53.47
C GLY A 657 61.54 12.14 53.82
N PRO A 658 62.83 11.77 53.97
CA PRO A 658 63.90 12.73 54.23
C PRO A 658 64.09 13.78 53.12
N MET A 659 63.93 13.39 51.85
CA MET A 659 64.05 14.33 50.73
C MET A 659 62.83 15.26 50.62
N ALA A 660 61.63 14.74 50.88
CA ALA A 660 60.41 15.54 50.96
C ALA A 660 60.45 16.50 52.15
N PHE A 661 61.03 16.09 53.28
CA PHE A 661 61.27 16.95 54.43
C PHE A 661 62.19 18.12 54.08
N LEU A 662 63.32 17.87 53.41
CA LEU A 662 64.21 18.94 52.95
C LEU A 662 63.53 19.89 51.95
N ALA A 663 62.68 19.36 51.07
CA ALA A 663 61.89 20.19 50.16
C ALA A 663 60.87 21.06 50.93
N ALA A 664 60.19 20.50 51.93
CA ALA A 664 59.29 21.25 52.80
C ALA A 664 60.03 22.32 53.64
N GLU A 665 61.23 22.03 54.14
CA GLU A 665 62.05 23.02 54.87
C GLU A 665 62.46 24.18 53.95
N LYS A 666 62.87 23.87 52.71
CA LYS A 666 63.14 24.90 51.69
C LYS A 666 61.91 25.76 51.42
N LEU A 667 60.72 25.16 51.33
CA LEU A 667 59.46 25.89 51.15
C LEU A 667 59.17 26.78 52.36
N ARG A 668 59.29 26.24 53.57
CA ARG A 668 59.10 26.96 54.83
C ARG A 668 60.01 28.19 54.92
N ASP A 669 61.31 28.00 54.72
CA ASP A 669 62.30 29.08 54.77
C ASP A 669 62.00 30.14 53.72
N ALA A 670 61.77 29.73 52.46
CA ALA A 670 61.49 30.65 51.39
C ALA A 670 60.22 31.46 51.63
N ILE A 671 59.13 30.81 52.08
CA ILE A 671 57.85 31.49 52.38
C ILE A 671 58.01 32.49 53.52
N SER A 672 58.75 32.13 54.59
CA SER A 672 58.98 33.01 55.74
C SER A 672 59.72 34.32 55.39
N GLN A 673 60.41 34.34 54.25
CA GLN A 673 61.16 35.49 53.74
C GLN A 673 60.36 36.34 52.72
N VAL A 674 59.19 35.86 52.26
CA VAL A 674 58.35 36.62 51.33
C VAL A 674 57.61 37.71 52.11
N ILE A 675 57.72 38.95 51.61
CA ILE A 675 56.94 40.08 52.10
C ILE A 675 55.67 40.18 51.25
N PHE A 676 54.52 39.93 51.86
CA PHE A 676 53.22 40.05 51.24
C PHE A 676 52.74 41.50 51.41
N GLU A 677 52.47 42.15 50.28
CA GLU A 677 52.28 43.61 50.14
C GLU A 677 51.34 44.24 51.18
N ASP A 678 50.27 43.54 51.57
CA ASP A 678 49.24 44.07 52.47
C ASP A 678 49.32 43.56 53.91
N VAL A 679 50.03 42.45 54.18
CA VAL A 679 49.96 41.73 55.47
C VAL A 679 51.32 41.45 56.12
N GLY A 680 52.41 41.82 55.44
CA GLY A 680 53.77 41.60 55.91
C GLY A 680 54.23 40.15 55.71
N THR A 681 54.91 39.58 56.70
CA THR A 681 55.43 38.20 56.63
C THR A 681 54.38 37.21 57.12
N VAL A 682 54.10 36.16 56.33
CA VAL A 682 53.36 34.98 56.79
C VAL A 682 54.29 33.78 56.88
N THR A 683 53.99 32.86 57.79
CA THR A 683 54.69 31.58 57.91
C THR A 683 53.74 30.44 57.60
N CYS A 684 54.29 29.29 57.23
CA CYS A 684 53.52 28.07 57.06
C CYS A 684 54.10 26.95 57.92
N SER A 685 53.22 26.09 58.41
CA SER A 685 53.60 24.83 59.03
C SER A 685 53.42 23.69 58.03
N PHE A 686 54.25 22.65 58.12
CA PHE A 686 54.25 21.55 57.16
C PHE A 686 54.26 20.19 57.86
N GLY A 687 53.40 19.29 57.40
CA GLY A 687 53.42 17.87 57.72
C GLY A 687 53.89 17.05 56.53
N VAL A 688 54.89 16.20 56.73
CA VAL A 688 55.45 15.36 55.67
C VAL A 688 55.22 13.90 56.01
N ALA A 689 54.74 13.11 55.05
CA ALA A 689 54.64 11.67 55.17
C ALA A 689 55.23 10.99 53.93
N GLN A 690 55.91 9.86 54.11
CA GLN A 690 56.28 8.96 53.01
C GLN A 690 55.31 7.79 52.97
N TRP A 691 54.73 7.51 51.81
CA TRP A 691 53.79 6.41 51.61
C TRP A 691 54.44 5.06 51.91
N ALA A 692 53.72 4.20 52.63
CA ALA A 692 54.12 2.83 52.89
C ALA A 692 53.35 1.84 51.98
N PRO A 693 54.00 0.79 51.44
CA PRO A 693 53.28 -0.24 50.67
C PRO A 693 52.10 -0.82 51.46
N GLY A 694 50.93 -0.90 50.83
CA GLY A 694 49.69 -1.37 51.46
C GLY A 694 48.93 -0.31 52.26
N GLU A 695 49.48 0.88 52.46
CA GLU A 695 48.80 2.01 53.10
C GLU A 695 47.75 2.62 52.14
N SER A 696 46.53 2.83 52.63
CA SER A 696 45.48 3.48 51.85
C SER A 696 45.74 4.98 51.67
N ALA A 697 45.14 5.59 50.63
CA ALA A 697 45.27 7.02 50.37
C ALA A 697 44.82 7.88 51.57
N THR A 698 43.76 7.44 52.27
CA THR A 698 43.23 8.13 53.46
C THR A 698 44.23 8.10 54.61
N GLU A 699 44.79 6.92 54.93
CA GLU A 699 45.79 6.78 56.00
C GLU A 699 47.03 7.61 55.71
N PHE A 700 47.46 7.63 54.44
CA PHE A 700 48.61 8.41 54.00
C PHE A 700 48.42 9.92 54.20
N ILE A 701 47.25 10.45 53.84
CA ILE A 701 46.90 11.85 54.05
C ILE A 701 46.77 12.16 55.55
N VAL A 702 46.13 11.28 56.32
CA VAL A 702 45.96 11.44 57.78
C VAL A 702 47.32 11.54 58.48
N ARG A 703 48.32 10.75 58.09
CA ARG A 703 49.67 10.88 58.68
C ARG A 703 50.35 12.20 58.35
N ALA A 704 50.17 12.71 57.13
CA ALA A 704 50.68 14.04 56.78
C ALA A 704 49.97 15.13 57.60
N ASP A 705 48.66 15.01 57.82
CA ASP A 705 47.88 15.90 58.69
C ASP A 705 48.32 15.84 60.15
N GLU A 706 48.59 14.66 60.69
CA GLU A 706 49.15 14.49 62.03
C GLU A 706 50.50 15.20 62.16
N GLY A 707 51.38 15.08 61.15
CA GLY A 707 52.63 15.84 61.10
C GLY A 707 52.38 17.36 61.12
N LEU A 708 51.43 17.84 60.33
CA LEU A 708 51.07 19.26 60.29
C LEU A 708 50.51 19.75 61.62
N TYR A 709 49.67 18.95 62.27
CA TYR A 709 49.13 19.23 63.59
C TYR A 709 50.25 19.35 64.64
N GLN A 710 51.23 18.45 64.62
CA GLN A 710 52.41 18.53 65.50
C GLN A 710 53.24 19.78 65.23
N ALA A 711 53.44 20.15 63.96
CA ALA A 711 54.13 21.38 63.58
C ALA A 711 53.40 22.62 64.14
N LYS A 712 52.06 22.64 64.10
CA LYS A 712 51.27 23.74 64.69
C LYS A 712 51.33 23.75 66.22
N ALA A 713 51.32 22.58 66.86
CA ALA A 713 51.39 22.44 68.32
C ALA A 713 52.75 22.85 68.88
N ASN A 714 53.84 22.55 68.17
CA ASN A 714 55.22 22.82 68.58
C ASN A 714 55.67 24.28 68.34
N GLY A 715 54.74 25.21 68.11
CA GLY A 715 55.05 26.63 67.95
C GLY A 715 54.98 27.16 66.52
N ARG A 716 54.46 26.39 65.55
CA ARG A 716 54.28 26.79 64.13
C ARG A 716 55.59 27.10 63.40
N ASN A 717 55.52 27.50 62.12
CA ASN A 717 56.68 27.76 61.26
C ASN A 717 57.74 26.65 61.36
N GLN A 718 57.34 25.40 61.18
CA GLN A 718 58.22 24.24 61.21
C GLN A 718 57.71 23.12 60.33
N VAL A 719 58.61 22.20 60.00
CA VAL A 719 58.28 20.97 59.28
C VAL A 719 58.36 19.80 60.25
N VAL A 720 57.38 18.90 60.21
CA VAL A 720 57.42 17.64 60.95
C VAL A 720 57.27 16.48 59.97
N LEU A 721 58.26 15.58 59.98
CA LEU A 721 58.17 14.29 59.29
C LEU A 721 57.42 13.30 60.19
N ALA A 722 56.26 12.83 59.73
CA ALA A 722 55.50 11.80 60.42
C ALA A 722 56.30 10.49 60.49
N PRO A 723 56.25 9.76 61.62
CA PRO A 723 56.89 8.46 61.72
C PRO A 723 56.35 7.52 60.65
N GLN A 724 57.24 6.73 60.03
CA GLN A 724 56.81 5.66 59.14
C GLN A 724 56.08 4.61 59.99
N SER A 725 54.87 4.21 59.60
CA SER A 725 54.19 3.10 60.26
C SER A 725 55.12 1.90 60.19
N ALA A 726 55.45 1.31 61.34
CA ALA A 726 56.30 0.13 61.39
C ALA A 726 55.73 -0.93 60.43
N SER A 727 56.51 -1.32 59.43
CA SER A 727 56.14 -2.45 58.59
C SER A 727 55.98 -3.67 59.50
N ASN A 728 54.98 -4.50 59.20
CA ASN A 728 54.68 -5.74 59.91
C ASN A 728 55.77 -6.83 59.75
N ASP A 729 57.02 -6.44 59.47
CA ASP A 729 58.17 -7.33 59.29
C ASP A 729 58.71 -7.88 60.63
N ALA A 730 58.21 -7.39 61.77
CA ALA A 730 58.58 -7.90 63.09
C ALA A 730 57.86 -9.22 63.47
N GLU A 731 56.77 -9.60 62.80
CA GLU A 731 56.05 -10.86 63.10
C GLU A 731 56.49 -12.06 62.26
N ILE A 732 57.23 -11.87 61.16
CA ILE A 732 57.71 -12.99 60.32
C ILE A 732 59.04 -13.58 60.83
N ASN A 733 59.85 -12.81 61.56
CA ASN A 733 61.13 -13.31 62.11
C ASN A 733 61.01 -13.97 63.50
N ALA A 734 59.85 -13.92 64.15
CA ALA A 734 59.61 -14.61 65.43
C ALA A 734 59.01 -16.03 65.26
N ALA A 735 58.53 -16.40 64.07
CA ALA A 735 57.96 -17.72 63.77
C ALA A 735 58.94 -18.68 63.04
N GLY A 736 60.21 -18.26 62.85
CA GLY A 736 61.25 -19.05 62.19
C GLY A 736 62.34 -19.60 63.12
N ALA A 737 62.19 -19.45 64.43
CA ALA A 737 63.12 -19.98 65.44
C ALA A 737 62.37 -20.68 66.59
N SER A 738 61.68 -21.78 66.27
CA SER A 738 61.33 -22.84 67.23
C SER A 738 61.17 -24.16 66.49
#